data_AF-A0A1S3JM15-F1
#
_entry.id   AF-A0A1S3JM15-F1
#
_cell.length_a   1.000
_cell.length_b   1.000
_cell.length_c   1.000
_cell.angle_alpha   90.00
_cell.angle_beta   90.00
_cell.angle_gamma   90.00
#
_symmetry.space_group_name_H-M   'P 1'
#
loop_
_entity.id
_entity.type
_entity.pdbx_description
1 polymer ?
#
loop_
_entity_poly.entity_id
_entity_poly.type
_entity_poly.pdbx_seq_one_letter_code
_entity_poly.pdbx_strand_id
1 'polypeptide(L)'
;MNNDILGNHYRNIIVMNMEKSTYDLSKTPNVGLVGNIIANNTYSSGNSERQSSKPPVTAALVLDGYGNVCIQNNTLQNPGLEAEVYVRTRSTKWTDIIEARYNTWGCENTRCVRKGIYDAHNDMYLPEVRVLPFVSRSNELVYTPDVTEGLPQGNVLGGWLNKSITLEAAGSPFYLKEDWTILPGVEVFIEPGVWIKPATDKGILVLGRIVARGEKRKKVVFGCQYQTAHCSFWQGLVFASDDVRTSPSELLFVDVFNAGYKGNTYGAAVQSFSPRIIIQNSRVVQSRLNGIELIGPAVKSIIIKRNEFLNNRGVGINAVMAYARSIPLKSKAKQEYVGWPSDVYGVDNICERNSKMLIVKDRALVYYSHGKQHAGNYFNCTRAIRSELGQNITIQILQFNLQYFQLEIFQGSSPLHSRRLLYADQTNDSLPSDVPINSSSVTIRLYSSASNWDTYGLQSMVFSIKISSDTSAGSIGNFVIEENTFFNNCLGGVNITTFGQSNWDININKNIFHRNGFLTSNRAEHSKAAIRLNIADTSATLANNYMEGNHGGIHARTHSVFQNNKLNIWSNQIILTTKQESIQVVEVEEGLHTQQCSIDGNVIKHGQGDRYGDVLHLDGVVGTVTNNYIYNNTGLHVMWWTTPANRNTSDVTTDNIIYYNIARDANNMAAIVAGGSSSILHDNVFQNPTFTFEMTSEGSSSTVNASSNWWGLTEHAQIKQRLRDRGTGFPYPEVSIHPIIDSMSSYQTG
;
A
#
# COMPACT_ATOMS: atom_id res chain seq x y z
N MET A 1 -24.08 -2.17 -39.63
CA MET A 1 -25.07 -1.22 -40.18
C MET A 1 -24.32 -0.23 -41.03
N ASN A 2 -24.76 0.00 -42.26
CA ASN A 2 -24.10 0.89 -43.21
C ASN A 2 -24.70 2.29 -43.10
N ASN A 3 -24.09 3.15 -42.30
CA ASN A 3 -24.51 4.53 -42.14
C ASN A 3 -23.46 5.48 -42.70
N ASP A 4 -23.90 6.59 -43.31
CA ASP A 4 -23.04 7.67 -43.77
C ASP A 4 -23.20 8.88 -42.82
N ILE A 5 -22.19 9.12 -41.99
CA ILE A 5 -22.15 10.19 -40.98
C ILE A 5 -21.08 11.20 -41.41
N LEU A 6 -21.48 12.12 -42.27
CA LEU A 6 -20.58 13.01 -42.99
C LEU A 6 -20.79 14.49 -42.63
N GLY A 7 -19.70 15.25 -42.50
CA GLY A 7 -19.76 16.71 -42.48
C GLY A 7 -20.42 17.34 -41.24
N ASN A 8 -20.57 16.59 -40.14
CA ASN A 8 -21.22 17.09 -38.94
C ASN A 8 -20.27 17.97 -38.12
N HIS A 9 -20.85 18.88 -37.32
CA HIS A 9 -20.11 19.81 -36.48
C HIS A 9 -20.41 19.61 -34.98
N TYR A 10 -19.90 18.51 -34.43
CA TYR A 10 -20.08 18.15 -33.02
C TYR A 10 -18.76 17.82 -32.35
N ARG A 11 -18.69 18.07 -31.04
CA ARG A 11 -17.50 17.76 -30.24
C ARG A 11 -17.11 16.28 -30.34
N ASN A 12 -18.10 15.39 -30.27
CA ASN A 12 -17.94 13.96 -30.48
C ASN A 12 -19.07 13.48 -31.39
N ILE A 13 -18.79 12.57 -32.32
CA ILE A 13 -19.77 12.12 -33.33
C ILE A 13 -20.62 10.96 -32.80
N ILE A 14 -19.97 9.91 -32.31
CA ILE A 14 -20.62 8.78 -31.64
C ILE A 14 -20.06 8.65 -30.23
N VAL A 15 -20.93 8.65 -29.22
CA VAL A 15 -20.56 8.38 -27.83
C VAL A 15 -21.27 7.12 -27.36
N MET A 16 -20.47 6.10 -27.04
CA MET A 16 -20.95 4.88 -26.42
C MET A 16 -20.69 4.98 -24.92
N ASN A 17 -21.75 4.89 -24.12
CA ASN A 17 -21.64 4.77 -22.68
C ASN A 17 -22.59 3.68 -22.18
N MET A 18 -22.00 2.54 -21.82
CA MET A 18 -22.77 1.37 -21.39
C MET A 18 -22.89 1.24 -19.87
N GLU A 19 -22.33 2.14 -19.06
CA GLU A 19 -22.35 2.07 -17.58
C GLU A 19 -23.77 1.97 -16.99
N LYS A 20 -24.78 2.53 -17.67
CA LYS A 20 -26.18 2.65 -17.19
C LYS A 20 -27.02 1.36 -17.29
N SER A 21 -26.46 0.28 -17.82
CA SER A 21 -27.18 -0.98 -18.04
C SER A 21 -27.36 -1.82 -16.75
N THR A 22 -28.58 -2.31 -16.49
CA THR A 22 -28.98 -3.20 -15.37
C THR A 22 -28.92 -4.70 -15.70
N TYR A 23 -28.30 -5.09 -16.82
CA TYR A 23 -28.34 -6.46 -17.34
C TYR A 23 -27.63 -7.51 -16.48
N ASP A 24 -27.99 -8.77 -16.75
CA ASP A 24 -27.27 -9.96 -16.33
C ASP A 24 -25.78 -9.84 -16.68
N LEU A 25 -24.92 -9.85 -15.65
CA LEU A 25 -23.47 -9.68 -15.79
C LEU A 25 -22.83 -10.84 -16.58
N SER A 26 -23.57 -11.94 -16.78
CA SER A 26 -23.16 -13.06 -17.63
C SER A 26 -23.16 -12.74 -19.12
N LYS A 27 -23.96 -11.77 -19.55
CA LYS A 27 -24.12 -11.37 -20.96
C LYS A 27 -23.53 -9.98 -21.16
N THR A 28 -22.23 -9.95 -21.44
CA THR A 28 -21.58 -8.71 -21.88
C THR A 28 -22.23 -8.27 -23.19
N PRO A 29 -22.78 -7.05 -23.27
CA PRO A 29 -23.38 -6.57 -24.51
C PRO A 29 -22.31 -6.48 -25.59
N ASN A 30 -22.59 -7.09 -26.74
CA ASN A 30 -21.74 -6.98 -27.92
C ASN A 30 -22.26 -5.82 -28.77
N VAL A 31 -21.44 -4.80 -28.97
CA VAL A 31 -21.76 -3.62 -29.80
C VAL A 31 -20.87 -3.67 -31.05
N GLY A 32 -21.51 -3.88 -32.20
CA GLY A 32 -20.83 -3.91 -33.49
C GLY A 32 -21.02 -2.61 -34.26
N LEU A 33 -19.95 -1.85 -34.46
CA LEU A 33 -19.87 -0.79 -35.47
C LEU A 33 -19.25 -1.39 -36.72
N VAL A 34 -20.10 -1.75 -37.68
CA VAL A 34 -19.64 -2.45 -38.88
C VAL A 34 -20.24 -1.84 -40.14
N GLY A 35 -19.41 -1.45 -41.11
CA GLY A 35 -19.84 -0.97 -42.42
C GLY A 35 -20.17 0.52 -42.52
N ASN A 36 -19.79 1.34 -41.53
CA ASN A 36 -20.13 2.76 -41.51
C ASN A 36 -19.07 3.63 -42.22
N ILE A 37 -19.49 4.77 -42.77
CA ILE A 37 -18.61 5.84 -43.24
C ILE A 37 -18.77 7.03 -42.30
N ILE A 38 -17.73 7.36 -41.54
CA ILE A 38 -17.69 8.48 -40.62
C ILE A 38 -16.52 9.37 -41.04
N ALA A 39 -16.82 10.41 -41.81
CA ALA A 39 -15.78 11.23 -42.43
C ALA A 39 -16.13 12.71 -42.50
N ASN A 40 -15.10 13.55 -42.60
CA ASN A 40 -15.20 15.01 -42.74
C ASN A 40 -15.99 15.70 -41.61
N ASN A 41 -16.10 15.09 -40.43
CA ASN A 41 -16.70 15.72 -39.28
C ASN A 41 -15.69 16.68 -38.60
N THR A 42 -16.19 17.74 -37.95
CA THR A 42 -15.36 18.84 -37.43
C THR A 42 -15.87 19.36 -36.08
N TYR A 43 -15.05 20.15 -35.37
CA TYR A 43 -15.45 20.90 -34.19
C TYR A 43 -14.74 22.27 -34.13
N SER A 44 -15.41 23.28 -33.57
CA SER A 44 -15.08 24.71 -33.70
C SER A 44 -13.92 25.22 -32.82
N SER A 45 -13.31 24.39 -31.98
CA SER A 45 -12.14 24.81 -31.20
C SER A 45 -10.85 24.68 -32.01
N GLY A 46 -10.11 25.78 -32.16
CA GLY A 46 -8.86 25.84 -32.93
C GLY A 46 -7.82 24.77 -32.61
N ASN A 47 -7.01 24.44 -33.63
CA ASN A 47 -6.08 23.33 -33.78
C ASN A 47 -6.71 21.93 -33.59
N SER A 48 -6.91 21.21 -34.71
CA SER A 48 -7.29 19.78 -34.69
C SER A 48 -6.12 18.83 -34.34
N GLU A 49 -4.92 19.37 -34.11
CA GLU A 49 -3.78 18.56 -33.68
C GLU A 49 -3.81 18.28 -32.17
N ARG A 50 -3.88 16.99 -31.84
CA ARG A 50 -3.82 16.50 -30.46
C ARG A 50 -2.47 16.82 -29.81
N GLN A 51 -2.49 17.41 -28.62
CA GLN A 51 -1.31 17.49 -27.76
C GLN A 51 -1.04 16.11 -27.14
N SER A 52 0.08 15.45 -27.48
CA SER A 52 0.41 14.10 -26.96
C SER A 52 0.32 13.97 -25.43
N SER A 53 0.59 15.04 -24.69
CA SER A 53 0.51 15.04 -23.23
C SER A 53 -0.92 15.06 -22.66
N LYS A 54 -1.97 15.17 -23.48
CA LYS A 54 -3.35 15.31 -23.03
C LYS A 54 -4.31 14.35 -23.76
N PRO A 55 -5.38 13.89 -23.10
CA PRO A 55 -6.47 13.22 -23.78
C PRO A 55 -7.11 14.12 -24.85
N PRO A 56 -7.65 13.54 -25.94
CA PRO A 56 -8.30 14.30 -26.99
C PRO A 56 -9.57 15.00 -26.47
N VAL A 57 -9.80 16.22 -26.93
CA VAL A 57 -11.02 16.99 -26.60
C VAL A 57 -12.18 16.61 -27.50
N THR A 58 -11.89 16.10 -28.71
CA THR A 58 -12.86 15.73 -29.74
C THR A 58 -12.54 14.36 -30.34
N ALA A 59 -13.57 13.58 -30.67
CA ALA A 59 -13.36 12.29 -31.33
C ALA A 59 -14.54 11.86 -32.22
N ALA A 60 -14.26 11.08 -33.28
CA ALA A 60 -15.32 10.46 -34.07
C ALA A 60 -16.07 9.41 -33.25
N LEU A 61 -15.35 8.59 -32.49
CA LEU A 61 -15.91 7.57 -31.62
C LEU A 61 -15.34 7.67 -30.21
N VAL A 62 -16.20 7.89 -29.23
CA VAL A 62 -15.86 7.81 -27.79
C VAL A 62 -16.41 6.51 -27.22
N LEU A 63 -15.52 5.69 -26.68
CA LEU A 63 -15.83 4.40 -26.07
C LEU A 63 -15.71 4.49 -24.54
N ASP A 64 -16.84 4.43 -23.86
CA ASP A 64 -16.94 4.54 -22.41
C ASP A 64 -17.86 3.45 -21.82
N GLY A 65 -17.59 3.03 -20.59
CA GLY A 65 -18.31 1.97 -19.91
C GLY A 65 -17.96 0.55 -20.40
N TYR A 66 -18.85 -0.40 -20.08
CA TYR A 66 -18.61 -1.84 -20.24
C TYR A 66 -19.26 -2.43 -21.48
N GLY A 67 -18.55 -3.29 -22.20
CA GLY A 67 -19.10 -3.98 -23.37
C GLY A 67 -18.02 -4.46 -24.31
N ASN A 68 -18.33 -5.50 -25.07
CA ASN A 68 -17.46 -5.95 -26.14
C ASN A 68 -17.76 -5.08 -27.36
N VAL A 69 -16.92 -4.09 -27.59
CA VAL A 69 -17.02 -3.21 -28.75
C VAL A 69 -16.17 -3.79 -29.89
N CYS A 70 -16.78 -3.95 -31.05
CA CYS A 70 -16.12 -4.38 -32.27
C CYS A 70 -16.35 -3.32 -33.36
N ILE A 71 -15.25 -2.73 -33.86
CA ILE A 71 -15.25 -1.67 -34.87
C ILE A 71 -14.58 -2.26 -36.10
N GLN A 72 -15.32 -2.70 -37.11
CA GLN A 72 -14.70 -3.35 -38.27
C GLN A 72 -15.33 -2.87 -39.57
N ASN A 73 -14.57 -2.88 -40.66
CA ASN A 73 -15.08 -2.52 -41.99
C ASN A 73 -15.74 -1.12 -42.03
N ASN A 74 -15.24 -0.16 -41.24
CA ASN A 74 -15.69 1.24 -41.28
C ASN A 74 -14.65 2.10 -41.99
N THR A 75 -15.09 3.22 -42.54
CA THR A 75 -14.21 4.32 -42.98
C THR A 75 -14.23 5.42 -41.92
N LEU A 76 -13.08 5.71 -41.33
CA LEU A 76 -12.86 6.71 -40.27
C LEU A 76 -11.85 7.74 -40.79
N GLN A 77 -12.31 8.94 -41.16
CA GLN A 77 -11.45 9.99 -41.68
C GLN A 77 -11.99 11.40 -41.36
N ASN A 78 -11.59 11.93 -40.22
CA ASN A 78 -12.12 13.15 -39.63
C ASN A 78 -10.97 14.11 -39.26
N PRO A 79 -10.31 14.75 -40.25
CA PRO A 79 -9.15 15.63 -40.01
C PRO A 79 -9.49 16.89 -39.19
N GLY A 80 -10.77 17.20 -39.02
CA GLY A 80 -11.26 18.28 -38.15
C GLY A 80 -11.48 17.87 -36.69
N LEU A 81 -11.14 16.64 -36.31
CA LEU A 81 -11.21 16.12 -34.93
C LEU A 81 -9.81 15.70 -34.47
N GLU A 82 -9.57 15.69 -33.16
CA GLU A 82 -8.28 15.31 -32.56
C GLU A 82 -8.04 13.79 -32.54
N ALA A 83 -9.09 12.99 -32.64
CA ALA A 83 -9.02 11.53 -32.69
C ALA A 83 -10.16 10.92 -33.51
N GLU A 84 -9.90 9.77 -34.12
CA GLU A 84 -10.92 8.88 -34.66
C GLU A 84 -11.54 8.05 -33.54
N VAL A 85 -10.71 7.45 -32.68
CA VAL A 85 -11.17 6.61 -31.56
C VAL A 85 -10.57 7.11 -30.26
N TYR A 86 -11.42 7.44 -29.29
CA TYR A 86 -11.05 7.80 -27.93
C TYR A 86 -11.61 6.80 -26.92
N VAL A 87 -10.73 5.99 -26.35
CA VAL A 87 -11.08 5.05 -25.28
C VAL A 87 -11.04 5.76 -23.92
N ARG A 88 -12.11 5.62 -23.16
CA ARG A 88 -12.23 6.10 -21.77
C ARG A 88 -12.41 4.99 -20.75
N THR A 89 -12.80 3.81 -21.23
CA THR A 89 -12.89 2.59 -20.44
C THR A 89 -11.53 2.20 -19.86
N ARG A 90 -11.40 2.24 -18.53
CA ARG A 90 -10.14 1.97 -17.81
C ARG A 90 -9.83 0.46 -17.74
N SER A 91 -8.60 0.03 -18.02
CA SER A 91 -8.14 -1.33 -17.76
C SER A 91 -6.86 -1.35 -16.92
N THR A 92 -6.72 -2.38 -16.09
CA THR A 92 -5.49 -2.69 -15.34
C THR A 92 -4.68 -3.84 -15.97
N LYS A 93 -5.09 -4.31 -17.15
CA LYS A 93 -4.48 -5.43 -17.89
C LYS A 93 -4.03 -4.97 -19.26
N TRP A 94 -2.75 -5.09 -19.54
CA TRP A 94 -2.17 -4.70 -20.82
C TRP A 94 -2.68 -5.55 -22.01
N THR A 95 -3.23 -6.74 -21.71
CA THR A 95 -3.76 -7.68 -22.71
C THR A 95 -5.22 -7.42 -23.10
N ASP A 96 -5.90 -6.46 -22.44
CA ASP A 96 -7.28 -6.12 -22.80
C ASP A 96 -7.31 -5.39 -24.14
N ILE A 97 -8.21 -5.81 -25.03
CA ILE A 97 -8.25 -5.35 -26.42
C ILE A 97 -9.66 -4.89 -26.80
N ILE A 98 -9.73 -3.80 -27.56
CA ILE A 98 -10.88 -3.39 -28.37
C ILE A 98 -10.56 -3.74 -29.83
N GLU A 99 -11.45 -4.50 -30.45
CA GLU A 99 -11.28 -4.99 -31.81
C GLU A 99 -11.56 -3.87 -32.82
N ALA A 100 -10.55 -3.47 -33.60
CA ALA A 100 -10.63 -2.39 -34.58
C ALA A 100 -9.99 -2.71 -35.94
N ARG A 101 -9.90 -4.00 -36.30
CA ARG A 101 -9.29 -4.45 -37.57
C ARG A 101 -10.20 -4.18 -38.76
N TYR A 102 -9.61 -4.19 -39.94
CA TYR A 102 -10.27 -4.06 -41.25
C TYR A 102 -10.99 -2.73 -41.48
N ASN A 103 -10.66 -1.68 -40.72
CA ASN A 103 -11.15 -0.32 -40.99
C ASN A 103 -10.23 0.40 -41.99
N THR A 104 -10.77 1.42 -42.66
CA THR A 104 -10.04 2.39 -43.47
C THR A 104 -9.84 3.66 -42.66
N TRP A 105 -8.59 4.04 -42.39
CA TRP A 105 -8.25 5.19 -41.53
C TRP A 105 -7.74 6.42 -42.31
N GLY A 106 -7.65 6.31 -43.65
CA GLY A 106 -7.00 7.33 -44.48
C GLY A 106 -5.47 7.39 -44.30
N CYS A 107 -4.84 6.33 -43.78
CA CYS A 107 -3.41 6.22 -43.49
C CYS A 107 -2.73 5.13 -44.31
N GLU A 108 -1.41 5.22 -44.51
CA GLU A 108 -0.62 4.18 -45.21
C GLU A 108 0.12 3.23 -44.27
N ASN A 109 0.33 3.61 -43.00
CA ASN A 109 1.05 2.82 -42.01
C ASN A 109 0.43 2.96 -40.61
N THR A 110 0.78 2.05 -39.70
CA THR A 110 0.27 2.05 -38.32
C THR A 110 0.64 3.31 -37.55
N ARG A 111 1.82 3.90 -37.80
CA ARG A 111 2.24 5.15 -37.15
C ARG A 111 1.26 6.29 -37.40
N CYS A 112 0.73 6.40 -38.62
CA CYS A 112 -0.33 7.37 -38.95
C CYS A 112 -1.63 7.03 -38.23
N VAL A 113 -2.06 5.76 -38.27
CA VAL A 113 -3.30 5.30 -37.61
C VAL A 113 -3.28 5.59 -36.10
N ARG A 114 -2.17 5.26 -35.42
CA ARG A 114 -2.00 5.45 -33.98
C ARG A 114 -2.09 6.92 -33.54
N LYS A 115 -1.75 7.88 -34.41
CA LYS A 115 -1.96 9.32 -34.09
C LYS A 115 -3.44 9.67 -33.92
N GLY A 116 -4.32 9.00 -34.64
CA GLY A 116 -5.78 9.18 -34.56
C GLY A 116 -6.45 8.36 -33.47
N ILE A 117 -5.71 7.62 -32.65
CA ILE A 117 -6.27 6.73 -31.62
C ILE A 117 -5.73 7.15 -30.26
N TYR A 118 -6.61 7.19 -29.25
CA TYR A 118 -6.22 7.36 -27.85
C TYR A 118 -6.58 6.11 -27.05
N ASP A 119 -5.56 5.29 -26.75
CA ASP A 119 -5.68 3.94 -26.16
C ASP A 119 -4.50 3.62 -25.19
N ALA A 120 -4.24 2.33 -24.94
CA ALA A 120 -3.12 1.83 -24.13
C ALA A 120 -1.72 2.34 -24.51
N HIS A 121 -1.53 2.86 -25.73
CA HIS A 121 -0.27 3.48 -26.16
C HIS A 121 -0.10 4.90 -25.60
N ASN A 122 -1.17 5.54 -25.14
CA ASN A 122 -1.14 6.93 -24.68
C ASN A 122 -1.36 7.06 -23.16
N ASP A 123 -2.15 6.14 -22.57
CA ASP A 123 -2.41 5.99 -21.14
C ASP A 123 -2.35 4.49 -20.78
N MET A 124 -1.46 4.11 -19.86
CA MET A 124 -1.21 2.71 -19.52
C MET A 124 -2.43 2.00 -18.92
N TYR A 125 -3.43 2.74 -18.46
CA TYR A 125 -4.65 2.23 -17.85
C TYR A 125 -5.84 2.21 -18.82
N LEU A 126 -5.60 2.14 -20.12
CA LEU A 126 -6.59 1.91 -21.16
C LEU A 126 -6.31 0.58 -21.87
N PRO A 127 -7.32 -0.10 -22.43
CA PRO A 127 -7.10 -1.27 -23.30
C PRO A 127 -6.52 -0.85 -24.66
N GLU A 128 -5.89 -1.80 -25.35
CA GLU A 128 -5.35 -1.57 -26.69
C GLU A 128 -6.50 -1.54 -27.72
N VAL A 129 -6.48 -0.57 -28.64
CA VAL A 129 -7.29 -0.65 -29.85
C VAL A 129 -6.49 -1.41 -30.90
N ARG A 130 -6.89 -2.66 -31.19
CA ARG A 130 -6.18 -3.52 -32.13
C ARG A 130 -6.57 -3.17 -33.57
N VAL A 131 -5.65 -2.52 -34.29
CA VAL A 131 -5.90 -1.99 -35.64
C VAL A 131 -5.47 -2.89 -36.79
N LEU A 132 -4.53 -3.83 -36.59
CA LEU A 132 -3.96 -4.63 -37.67
C LEU A 132 -4.70 -5.95 -37.91
N PRO A 133 -5.05 -6.31 -39.18
CA PRO A 133 -4.77 -5.53 -40.38
C PRO A 133 -5.78 -4.40 -40.60
N PHE A 134 -5.42 -3.36 -41.36
CA PHE A 134 -6.32 -2.27 -41.77
C PHE A 134 -6.19 -1.97 -43.27
N VAL A 135 -7.17 -1.27 -43.85
CA VAL A 135 -7.15 -0.86 -45.27
C VAL A 135 -6.44 0.49 -45.40
N SER A 136 -5.39 0.54 -46.20
CA SER A 136 -4.58 1.73 -46.43
C SER A 136 -5.31 2.76 -47.30
N ARG A 137 -4.78 3.98 -47.37
CA ARG A 137 -5.30 5.01 -48.29
C ARG A 137 -5.15 4.59 -49.76
N SER A 138 -4.16 3.77 -50.07
CA SER A 138 -3.98 3.14 -51.39
C SER A 138 -4.87 1.89 -51.60
N ASN A 139 -5.82 1.62 -50.69
CA ASN A 139 -6.77 0.52 -50.73
C ASN A 139 -6.11 -0.88 -50.68
N GLU A 140 -4.97 -0.99 -50.00
CA GLU A 140 -4.27 -2.25 -49.75
C GLU A 140 -4.42 -2.67 -48.27
N LEU A 141 -4.43 -3.97 -47.99
CA LEU A 141 -4.43 -4.46 -46.60
C LEU A 141 -3.02 -4.41 -46.02
N VAL A 142 -2.86 -3.67 -44.92
CA VAL A 142 -1.61 -3.59 -44.15
C VAL A 142 -1.66 -4.59 -43.01
N TYR A 143 -0.70 -5.52 -42.96
CA TYR A 143 -0.68 -6.63 -41.98
C TYR A 143 0.34 -6.48 -40.86
N THR A 144 1.36 -5.64 -41.05
CA THR A 144 2.48 -5.52 -40.13
C THR A 144 2.58 -4.12 -39.56
N PRO A 145 3.08 -3.98 -38.33
CA PRO A 145 3.37 -2.67 -37.76
C PRO A 145 4.53 -2.01 -38.52
N ASP A 146 4.54 -0.68 -38.53
CA ASP A 146 5.69 0.10 -38.99
C ASP A 146 6.96 -0.34 -38.24
N VAL A 147 8.09 -0.44 -38.94
CA VAL A 147 9.36 -0.93 -38.37
C VAL A 147 9.83 -0.05 -37.20
N THR A 148 9.43 1.21 -37.18
CA THR A 148 9.73 2.18 -36.12
C THR A 148 8.68 2.21 -35.00
N GLU A 149 7.57 1.46 -35.13
CA GLU A 149 6.54 1.39 -34.10
C GLU A 149 7.09 0.69 -32.84
N GLY A 150 6.89 1.37 -31.72
CA GLY A 150 7.39 0.93 -30.43
C GLY A 150 8.88 1.16 -30.19
N LEU A 151 9.51 2.06 -30.95
CA LEU A 151 10.82 2.62 -30.66
C LEU A 151 10.72 4.13 -30.36
N PRO A 152 11.52 4.66 -29.43
CA PRO A 152 11.60 6.11 -29.21
C PRO A 152 11.98 6.88 -30.48
N GLN A 153 11.31 8.02 -30.70
CA GLN A 153 11.61 8.93 -31.81
C GLN A 153 12.57 10.01 -31.29
N GLY A 154 13.87 9.83 -31.52
CA GLY A 154 14.88 10.68 -30.91
C GLY A 154 14.88 10.53 -29.39
N ASN A 155 14.75 11.65 -28.66
CA ASN A 155 14.71 11.67 -27.20
C ASN A 155 13.28 11.65 -26.62
N VAL A 156 12.26 11.34 -27.41
CA VAL A 156 10.85 11.30 -26.95
C VAL A 156 10.45 9.87 -26.58
N LEU A 157 9.96 9.69 -25.34
CA LEU A 157 9.45 8.44 -24.79
C LEU A 157 7.92 8.46 -24.70
N GLY A 158 7.31 7.31 -24.93
CA GLY A 158 5.86 7.07 -24.91
C GLY A 158 5.50 5.82 -25.72
N GLY A 159 4.27 5.35 -25.62
CA GLY A 159 3.82 4.16 -26.32
C GLY A 159 4.33 2.86 -25.71
N TRP A 160 4.15 1.78 -26.44
CA TRP A 160 4.66 0.46 -26.06
C TRP A 160 6.05 0.24 -26.64
N LEU A 161 7.02 -0.08 -25.79
CA LEU A 161 8.34 -0.53 -26.20
C LEU A 161 8.33 -2.05 -26.37
N ASN A 162 8.59 -2.53 -27.59
CA ASN A 162 8.57 -3.95 -27.95
C ASN A 162 9.97 -4.54 -28.25
N LYS A 163 11.02 -3.72 -28.15
CA LYS A 163 12.42 -4.10 -28.38
C LYS A 163 13.31 -3.50 -27.29
N SER A 164 14.30 -4.26 -26.84
CA SER A 164 15.24 -3.79 -25.81
C SER A 164 16.10 -2.65 -26.36
N ILE A 165 16.33 -1.63 -25.53
CA ILE A 165 17.09 -0.43 -25.91
C ILE A 165 18.01 0.02 -24.79
N THR A 166 18.98 0.86 -25.16
CA THR A 166 19.78 1.64 -24.22
C THR A 166 19.42 3.12 -24.34
N LEU A 167 19.15 3.78 -23.23
CA LEU A 167 19.07 5.23 -23.15
C LEU A 167 20.47 5.77 -22.84
N GLU A 168 21.14 6.27 -23.87
CA GLU A 168 22.50 6.79 -23.78
C GLU A 168 22.52 8.21 -23.16
N ALA A 169 23.58 8.52 -22.42
CA ALA A 169 23.78 9.85 -21.83
C ALA A 169 23.82 10.96 -22.90
N ALA A 170 24.32 10.65 -24.10
CA ALA A 170 24.36 11.58 -25.24
C ALA A 170 22.97 11.99 -25.75
N GLY A 171 21.95 11.15 -25.55
CA GLY A 171 20.56 11.44 -25.90
C GLY A 171 19.78 12.21 -24.81
N SER A 172 20.41 12.47 -23.67
CA SER A 172 19.76 13.11 -22.53
C SER A 172 19.59 14.62 -22.72
N PRO A 173 18.47 15.24 -22.26
CA PRO A 173 17.34 14.64 -21.57
C PRO A 173 16.37 13.91 -22.51
N PHE A 174 15.80 12.82 -22.01
CA PHE A 174 14.65 12.16 -22.62
C PHE A 174 13.35 12.75 -22.07
N TYR A 175 12.33 12.89 -22.93
CA TYR A 175 11.06 13.50 -22.58
C TYR A 175 9.93 12.47 -22.66
N LEU A 176 9.33 12.16 -21.52
CA LEU A 176 8.16 11.27 -21.46
C LEU A 176 6.90 12.10 -21.76
N LYS A 177 6.38 11.96 -22.98
CA LYS A 177 5.25 12.74 -23.49
C LYS A 177 3.91 12.01 -23.40
N GLU A 178 3.94 10.70 -23.49
CA GLU A 178 2.82 9.79 -23.28
C GLU A 178 3.25 8.71 -22.28
N ASP A 179 2.32 7.92 -21.76
CA ASP A 179 2.71 6.81 -20.90
C ASP A 179 3.60 5.84 -21.67
N TRP A 180 4.63 5.33 -21.00
CA TRP A 180 5.62 4.44 -21.64
C TRP A 180 5.55 3.06 -21.02
N THR A 181 5.17 2.07 -21.82
CA THR A 181 5.01 0.69 -21.39
C THR A 181 6.14 -0.15 -21.94
N ILE A 182 6.96 -0.72 -21.06
CA ILE A 182 8.00 -1.68 -21.41
C ILE A 182 7.37 -3.08 -21.38
N LEU A 183 7.16 -3.68 -22.55
CA LEU A 183 6.45 -4.95 -22.70
C LEU A 183 7.21 -6.14 -22.09
N PRO A 184 6.54 -7.29 -21.83
CA PRO A 184 7.20 -8.49 -21.35
C PRO A 184 8.38 -8.91 -22.25
N GLY A 185 9.46 -9.40 -21.63
CA GLY A 185 10.68 -9.81 -22.34
C GLY A 185 11.57 -8.67 -22.86
N VAL A 186 11.15 -7.41 -22.68
CA VAL A 186 11.91 -6.22 -23.10
C VAL A 186 12.73 -5.67 -21.94
N GLU A 187 13.98 -5.29 -22.21
CA GLU A 187 14.87 -4.65 -21.25
C GLU A 187 15.25 -3.23 -21.68
N VAL A 188 15.19 -2.29 -20.74
CA VAL A 188 15.71 -0.93 -20.92
C VAL A 188 16.91 -0.73 -20.01
N PHE A 189 18.08 -0.53 -20.63
CA PHE A 189 19.29 -0.09 -19.92
C PHE A 189 19.36 1.44 -19.94
N ILE A 190 19.65 2.05 -18.78
CA ILE A 190 19.75 3.51 -18.63
C ILE A 190 21.14 3.86 -18.10
N GLU A 191 21.90 4.60 -18.91
CA GLU A 191 23.28 4.97 -18.58
C GLU A 191 23.37 5.99 -17.42
N PRO A 192 24.52 6.02 -16.71
CA PRO A 192 24.78 7.05 -15.71
C PRO A 192 24.61 8.47 -16.24
N GLY A 193 23.93 9.32 -15.47
CA GLY A 193 23.73 10.73 -15.80
C GLY A 193 22.54 11.03 -16.72
N VAL A 194 21.76 10.02 -17.13
CA VAL A 194 20.54 10.22 -17.93
C VAL A 194 19.43 10.87 -17.11
N TRP A 195 18.81 11.90 -17.69
CA TRP A 195 17.59 12.55 -17.23
C TRP A 195 16.39 12.13 -18.06
N ILE A 196 15.32 11.71 -17.38
CA ILE A 196 13.98 11.48 -17.93
C ILE A 196 13.04 12.54 -17.35
N LYS A 197 12.51 13.38 -18.23
CA LYS A 197 11.66 14.54 -17.91
C LYS A 197 10.20 14.25 -18.30
N PRO A 198 9.35 13.87 -17.34
CA PRO A 198 7.96 13.54 -17.61
C PRO A 198 7.06 14.76 -17.72
N ALA A 199 6.17 14.72 -18.71
CA ALA A 199 5.03 15.60 -18.78
C ALA A 199 4.04 15.32 -17.63
N THR A 200 3.16 16.28 -17.36
CA THR A 200 2.13 16.14 -16.34
C THR A 200 1.30 14.88 -16.57
N ASP A 201 1.02 14.13 -15.49
CA ASP A 201 0.13 12.97 -15.53
C ASP A 201 0.62 11.81 -16.44
N LYS A 202 1.93 11.75 -16.74
CA LYS A 202 2.52 10.63 -17.49
C LYS A 202 3.28 9.65 -16.60
N GLY A 203 3.28 8.37 -16.94
CA GLY A 203 3.90 7.31 -16.15
C GLY A 203 4.72 6.33 -16.98
N ILE A 204 5.49 5.49 -16.29
CA ILE A 204 6.20 4.36 -16.91
C ILE A 204 5.68 3.06 -16.31
N LEU A 205 5.16 2.18 -17.17
CA LEU A 205 4.75 0.82 -16.82
C LEU A 205 5.83 -0.16 -17.24
N VAL A 206 6.28 -1.02 -16.33
CA VAL A 206 7.35 -1.99 -16.54
C VAL A 206 6.79 -3.40 -16.40
N LEU A 207 6.45 -4.02 -17.52
CA LEU A 207 6.08 -5.44 -17.63
C LEU A 207 7.30 -6.31 -17.96
N GLY A 208 8.30 -5.73 -18.62
CA GLY A 208 9.64 -6.29 -18.80
C GLY A 208 10.59 -5.92 -17.64
N ARG A 209 11.72 -5.29 -17.96
CA ARG A 209 12.78 -4.97 -16.99
C ARG A 209 13.41 -3.60 -17.25
N ILE A 210 13.69 -2.84 -16.20
CA ILE A 210 14.55 -1.64 -16.23
C ILE A 210 15.85 -1.93 -15.47
N VAL A 211 16.97 -1.51 -16.05
CA VAL A 211 18.29 -1.49 -15.41
C VAL A 211 18.82 -0.06 -15.43
N ALA A 212 18.53 0.69 -14.36
CA ALA A 212 19.03 2.05 -14.17
C ALA A 212 20.21 2.02 -13.18
N ARG A 213 21.43 2.13 -13.70
CA ARG A 213 22.67 2.08 -12.91
C ARG A 213 23.40 3.40 -13.03
N GLY A 214 23.01 4.36 -12.19
CA GLY A 214 23.74 5.61 -12.04
C GLY A 214 25.05 5.45 -11.28
N GLU A 215 25.76 6.56 -11.15
CA GLU A 215 26.94 6.69 -10.29
C GLU A 215 26.73 7.80 -9.26
N LYS A 216 27.51 7.79 -8.17
CA LYS A 216 27.43 8.80 -7.09
C LYS A 216 27.42 10.25 -7.59
N ARG A 217 28.17 10.55 -8.67
CA ARG A 217 28.26 11.88 -9.29
C ARG A 217 27.42 12.04 -10.57
N LYS A 218 26.93 10.94 -11.14
CA LYS A 218 26.16 10.89 -12.39
C LYS A 218 24.94 10.01 -12.17
N LYS A 219 24.03 10.47 -11.33
CA LYS A 219 22.79 9.74 -11.02
C LYS A 219 21.88 9.71 -12.25
N VAL A 220 21.09 8.65 -12.36
CA VAL A 220 19.93 8.65 -13.27
C VAL A 220 18.81 9.42 -12.59
N VAL A 221 18.12 10.30 -13.32
CA VAL A 221 17.10 11.18 -12.75
C VAL A 221 15.76 10.96 -13.46
N PHE A 222 14.74 10.60 -12.69
CA PHE A 222 13.34 10.58 -13.12
C PHE A 222 12.60 11.76 -12.49
N GLY A 223 12.00 12.61 -13.31
CA GLY A 223 11.35 13.83 -12.84
C GLY A 223 12.32 14.99 -12.67
N CYS A 224 11.85 16.05 -12.03
CA CYS A 224 12.66 17.24 -11.74
C CYS A 224 12.36 17.73 -10.33
N GLN A 225 13.38 18.21 -9.62
CA GLN A 225 13.24 18.79 -8.29
C GLN A 225 12.31 20.01 -8.30
N TYR A 226 12.40 20.85 -9.34
CA TYR A 226 11.53 21.99 -9.55
C TYR A 226 10.69 21.80 -10.80
N GLN A 227 9.43 22.26 -10.74
CA GLN A 227 8.54 22.22 -11.89
C GLN A 227 9.02 23.18 -12.97
N THR A 228 8.90 22.75 -14.22
CA THR A 228 9.21 23.55 -15.41
C THR A 228 8.15 23.31 -16.48
N ALA A 229 8.16 24.08 -17.57
CA ALA A 229 7.27 23.85 -18.71
C ALA A 229 7.38 22.44 -19.33
N HIS A 230 8.47 21.71 -19.04
CA HIS A 230 8.75 20.39 -19.62
C HIS A 230 8.93 19.29 -18.57
N CYS A 231 8.61 19.57 -17.30
CA CYS A 231 8.78 18.63 -16.20
C CYS A 231 7.83 18.98 -15.06
N SER A 232 6.88 18.11 -14.77
CA SER A 232 5.79 18.39 -13.84
C SER A 232 5.54 17.20 -12.90
N PHE A 233 4.48 17.28 -12.11
CA PHE A 233 4.00 16.12 -11.37
C PHE A 233 3.56 15.02 -12.33
N TRP A 234 4.01 13.79 -12.08
CA TRP A 234 3.85 12.67 -12.99
C TRP A 234 3.46 11.40 -12.21
N GLN A 235 2.99 10.36 -12.89
CA GLN A 235 2.39 9.21 -12.22
C GLN A 235 3.41 8.42 -11.39
N GLY A 236 4.63 8.26 -11.90
CA GLY A 236 5.69 7.45 -11.28
C GLY A 236 6.04 6.21 -12.10
N LEU A 237 6.77 5.29 -11.46
CA LEU A 237 7.17 4.01 -12.00
C LEU A 237 6.26 2.90 -11.47
N VAL A 238 5.72 2.07 -12.35
CA VAL A 238 4.86 0.93 -11.99
C VAL A 238 5.50 -0.36 -12.49
N PHE A 239 5.93 -1.22 -11.57
CA PHE A 239 6.52 -2.53 -11.88
C PHE A 239 5.47 -3.63 -11.68
N ALA A 240 5.07 -4.28 -12.77
CA ALA A 240 3.96 -5.23 -12.78
C ALA A 240 4.23 -6.46 -13.66
N SER A 241 5.51 -6.85 -13.82
CA SER A 241 5.88 -8.08 -14.53
C SER A 241 5.31 -9.31 -13.83
N ASP A 242 4.57 -10.13 -14.55
CA ASP A 242 4.01 -11.41 -14.11
C ASP A 242 4.91 -12.62 -14.46
N ASP A 243 5.94 -12.43 -15.30
CA ASP A 243 6.90 -13.49 -15.62
C ASP A 243 7.92 -13.69 -14.47
N VAL A 244 7.77 -14.81 -13.76
CA VAL A 244 8.63 -15.23 -12.65
C VAL A 244 10.09 -15.45 -13.09
N ARG A 245 10.38 -15.58 -14.39
CA ARG A 245 11.75 -15.69 -14.91
C ARG A 245 12.43 -14.33 -15.12
N THR A 246 11.67 -13.23 -15.19
CA THR A 246 12.22 -11.88 -15.35
C THR A 246 13.10 -11.51 -14.16
N SER A 247 14.32 -11.06 -14.41
CA SER A 247 15.20 -10.62 -13.31
C SER A 247 14.69 -9.30 -12.69
N PRO A 248 14.86 -9.08 -11.37
CA PRO A 248 14.34 -7.89 -10.68
C PRO A 248 14.83 -6.57 -11.28
N SER A 249 13.96 -5.59 -11.50
CA SER A 249 14.39 -4.27 -12.00
C SER A 249 15.33 -3.58 -11.00
N GLU A 250 16.30 -2.84 -11.51
CA GLU A 250 17.38 -2.25 -10.72
C GLU A 250 17.35 -0.72 -10.79
N LEU A 251 17.30 -0.08 -9.62
CA LEU A 251 17.36 1.36 -9.43
C LEU A 251 18.54 1.71 -8.50
N LEU A 252 19.74 1.78 -9.08
CA LEU A 252 20.98 2.06 -8.35
C LEU A 252 21.45 3.49 -8.64
N PHE A 253 21.67 4.31 -7.60
CA PHE A 253 22.01 5.73 -7.75
C PHE A 253 21.01 6.50 -8.62
N VAL A 254 19.73 6.32 -8.31
CA VAL A 254 18.60 6.94 -9.01
C VAL A 254 17.97 8.02 -8.14
N ASP A 255 17.60 9.16 -8.71
CA ASP A 255 16.75 10.13 -8.06
C ASP A 255 15.36 10.16 -8.72
N VAL A 256 14.31 10.06 -7.91
CA VAL A 256 12.91 10.13 -8.34
C VAL A 256 12.26 11.34 -7.67
N PHE A 257 11.84 12.33 -8.47
CA PHE A 257 11.25 13.58 -7.98
C PHE A 257 9.79 13.75 -8.38
N ASN A 258 8.97 14.31 -7.49
CA ASN A 258 7.64 14.85 -7.80
C ASN A 258 6.68 13.84 -8.49
N ALA A 259 6.84 12.55 -8.20
CA ALA A 259 6.03 11.47 -8.74
C ALA A 259 4.76 11.20 -7.89
N GLY A 260 3.92 10.26 -8.33
CA GLY A 260 2.70 9.86 -7.64
C GLY A 260 1.46 10.69 -7.99
N TYR A 261 1.47 11.45 -9.08
CA TYR A 261 0.35 12.27 -9.53
C TYR A 261 -0.30 11.69 -10.77
N LYS A 262 -1.57 11.29 -10.64
CA LYS A 262 -2.37 10.81 -11.78
C LYS A 262 -3.67 11.59 -11.90
N GLY A 263 -3.70 12.61 -12.74
CA GLY A 263 -4.84 13.51 -12.94
C GLY A 263 -5.25 14.20 -11.64
N ASN A 264 -6.23 13.65 -10.91
CA ASN A 264 -6.65 14.15 -9.60
C ASN A 264 -6.41 13.19 -8.44
N THR A 265 -5.74 12.06 -8.69
CA THR A 265 -5.39 11.05 -7.68
C THR A 265 -3.93 11.13 -7.28
N TYR A 266 -3.65 10.53 -6.13
CA TYR A 266 -2.31 10.44 -5.57
C TYR A 266 -1.95 8.97 -5.38
N GLY A 267 -0.73 8.61 -5.78
CA GLY A 267 -0.15 7.28 -5.64
C GLY A 267 1.32 7.37 -5.26
N ALA A 268 2.00 6.23 -5.22
CA ALA A 268 3.42 6.16 -4.89
C ALA A 268 4.30 6.66 -6.04
N ALA A 269 5.53 7.08 -5.72
CA ALA A 269 6.52 7.40 -6.75
C ALA A 269 7.01 6.14 -7.48
N VAL A 270 7.13 5.03 -6.74
CA VAL A 270 7.47 3.71 -7.25
C VAL A 270 6.48 2.70 -6.68
N GLN A 271 5.69 2.06 -7.54
CA GLN A 271 4.78 0.99 -7.18
C GLN A 271 5.31 -0.33 -7.75
N SER A 272 5.29 -1.40 -6.96
CA SER A 272 5.63 -2.75 -7.42
C SER A 272 4.63 -3.78 -6.91
N PHE A 273 3.99 -4.49 -7.84
CA PHE A 273 3.16 -5.65 -7.53
C PHE A 273 3.97 -6.95 -7.66
N SER A 274 3.79 -7.88 -6.72
CA SER A 274 4.65 -9.05 -6.50
C SER A 274 6.15 -8.66 -6.49
N PRO A 275 6.61 -7.85 -5.53
CA PRO A 275 7.88 -7.14 -5.51
C PRO A 275 9.08 -7.87 -6.10
N ARG A 276 9.64 -7.28 -7.16
CA ARG A 276 10.92 -7.69 -7.78
C ARG A 276 11.71 -6.45 -8.19
N ILE A 277 12.01 -5.60 -7.21
CA ILE A 277 12.82 -4.41 -7.41
C ILE A 277 13.99 -4.40 -6.44
N ILE A 278 15.14 -3.91 -6.93
CA ILE A 278 16.32 -3.60 -6.12
C ILE A 278 16.50 -2.09 -6.20
N ILE A 279 16.47 -1.41 -5.06
CA ILE A 279 16.72 0.03 -4.99
C ILE A 279 17.79 0.33 -3.93
N GLN A 280 18.89 0.95 -4.38
CA GLN A 280 20.02 1.25 -3.51
C GLN A 280 20.72 2.55 -3.88
N ASN A 281 21.25 3.26 -2.88
CA ASN A 281 21.95 4.53 -3.07
C ASN A 281 21.12 5.59 -3.81
N SER A 282 19.79 5.48 -3.71
CA SER A 282 18.82 6.24 -4.49
C SER A 282 18.01 7.18 -3.60
N ARG A 283 17.34 8.17 -4.20
CA ARG A 283 16.50 9.14 -3.48
C ARG A 283 15.10 9.18 -4.06
N VAL A 284 14.09 9.20 -3.21
CA VAL A 284 12.69 9.42 -3.58
C VAL A 284 12.19 10.66 -2.83
N VAL A 285 11.87 11.70 -3.60
CA VAL A 285 11.72 13.06 -3.08
C VAL A 285 10.40 13.68 -3.54
N GLN A 286 9.65 14.26 -2.60
CA GLN A 286 8.42 15.01 -2.85
C GLN A 286 7.35 14.22 -3.61
N SER A 287 7.20 12.93 -3.33
CA SER A 287 6.09 12.17 -3.90
C SER A 287 4.75 12.66 -3.37
N ARG A 288 3.70 12.51 -4.19
CA ARG A 288 2.35 12.95 -3.87
C ARG A 288 1.66 12.10 -2.81
N LEU A 289 2.19 10.91 -2.53
CA LEU A 289 1.78 10.03 -1.46
C LEU A 289 3.01 9.23 -0.98
N ASN A 290 3.06 7.91 -1.19
CA ASN A 290 4.14 7.08 -0.68
C ASN A 290 5.42 7.23 -1.52
N GLY A 291 6.59 7.03 -0.93
CA GLY A 291 7.83 6.96 -1.68
C GLY A 291 7.85 5.69 -2.54
N ILE A 292 7.90 4.55 -1.87
CA ILE A 292 7.78 3.22 -2.48
C ILE A 292 6.54 2.52 -1.94
N GLU A 293 5.87 1.78 -2.81
CA GLU A 293 4.72 0.95 -2.50
C GLU A 293 4.91 -0.46 -3.04
N LEU A 294 4.91 -1.43 -2.13
CA LEU A 294 5.15 -2.85 -2.41
C LEU A 294 3.91 -3.66 -2.06
N ILE A 295 3.37 -4.41 -3.02
CA ILE A 295 2.10 -5.11 -2.85
C ILE A 295 2.26 -6.53 -3.38
N GLY A 296 1.94 -7.57 -2.63
CA GLY A 296 1.85 -8.89 -3.27
C GLY A 296 1.64 -10.08 -2.35
N PRO A 297 1.15 -11.20 -2.90
CA PRO A 297 1.03 -12.47 -2.19
C PRO A 297 2.31 -13.32 -2.23
N ALA A 298 3.25 -13.01 -3.13
CA ALA A 298 4.41 -13.85 -3.43
C ALA A 298 5.66 -13.00 -3.60
N VAL A 299 6.48 -12.92 -2.55
CA VAL A 299 7.77 -12.25 -2.62
C VAL A 299 8.80 -13.12 -1.89
N LYS A 300 9.94 -13.37 -2.54
CA LYS A 300 11.03 -14.17 -1.95
C LYS A 300 12.01 -13.30 -1.16
N SER A 301 12.29 -12.08 -1.63
CA SER A 301 13.17 -11.13 -0.93
C SER A 301 12.94 -9.69 -1.39
N ILE A 302 12.93 -8.74 -0.45
CA ILE A 302 12.93 -7.30 -0.69
C ILE A 302 14.19 -6.70 -0.05
N ILE A 303 14.97 -5.96 -0.83
CA ILE A 303 16.21 -5.32 -0.37
C ILE A 303 16.14 -3.83 -0.68
N ILE A 304 16.00 -3.01 0.36
CA ILE A 304 16.00 -1.54 0.27
C ILE A 304 17.13 -1.04 1.17
N LYS A 305 18.25 -0.62 0.55
CA LYS A 305 19.45 -0.22 1.29
C LYS A 305 20.01 1.13 0.87
N ARG A 306 20.45 1.94 1.82
CA ARG A 306 21.17 3.21 1.55
C ARG A 306 20.39 4.22 0.71
N ASN A 307 19.08 4.30 0.91
CA ASN A 307 18.23 5.24 0.19
C ASN A 307 17.81 6.43 1.06
N GLU A 308 17.39 7.51 0.42
CA GLU A 308 16.81 8.68 1.09
C GLU A 308 15.35 8.88 0.65
N PHE A 309 14.43 8.90 1.61
CA PHE A 309 13.02 9.19 1.41
C PHE A 309 12.70 10.55 2.03
N LEU A 310 12.55 11.57 1.19
CA LEU A 310 12.57 12.97 1.61
C LEU A 310 11.27 13.68 1.24
N ASN A 311 10.61 14.29 2.23
CA ASN A 311 9.47 15.19 2.04
C ASN A 311 8.30 14.56 1.26
N ASN A 312 8.07 13.26 1.40
CA ASN A 312 6.95 12.58 0.75
C ASN A 312 5.65 12.83 1.53
N ARG A 313 4.52 13.00 0.81
CA ARG A 313 3.22 13.28 1.44
C ARG A 313 2.59 12.09 2.17
N GLY A 314 3.08 10.89 1.90
CA GLY A 314 2.69 9.63 2.53
C GLY A 314 3.80 9.12 3.43
N VAL A 315 4.00 7.80 3.45
CA VAL A 315 5.17 7.18 4.09
C VAL A 315 6.34 7.09 3.11
N GLY A 316 7.57 6.92 3.62
CA GLY A 316 8.72 6.62 2.77
C GLY A 316 8.57 5.27 2.07
N ILE A 317 8.28 4.21 2.84
CA ILE A 317 8.03 2.86 2.33
C ILE A 317 6.70 2.35 2.89
N ASN A 318 5.81 1.94 1.99
CA ASN A 318 4.59 1.22 2.31
C ASN A 318 4.68 -0.20 1.73
N ALA A 319 4.48 -1.23 2.55
CA ALA A 319 4.48 -2.61 2.09
C ALA A 319 3.28 -3.38 2.63
N VAL A 320 2.56 -4.06 1.73
CA VAL A 320 1.36 -4.84 2.06
C VAL A 320 1.44 -6.23 1.46
N MET A 321 1.36 -7.23 2.35
CA MET A 321 1.54 -8.64 2.01
C MET A 321 0.29 -9.41 2.42
N ALA A 322 -0.43 -9.94 1.43
CA ALA A 322 -1.69 -10.61 1.67
C ALA A 322 -1.58 -12.11 1.41
N TYR A 323 -1.68 -12.92 2.48
CA TYR A 323 -1.73 -14.38 2.41
C TYR A 323 -3.11 -14.91 2.78
N ALA A 324 -3.35 -16.15 2.36
CA ALA A 324 -4.51 -16.92 2.77
C ALA A 324 -4.58 -17.00 4.31
N ARG A 325 -5.80 -16.97 4.83
CA ARG A 325 -6.07 -17.22 6.24
C ARG A 325 -6.93 -18.46 6.39
N SER A 326 -6.79 -19.16 7.51
CA SER A 326 -7.56 -20.35 7.88
C SER A 326 -8.63 -20.08 8.94
N ILE A 327 -8.73 -18.84 9.44
CA ILE A 327 -9.55 -18.46 10.61
C ILE A 327 -10.48 -17.30 10.24
N PRO A 328 -11.75 -17.28 10.69
CA PRO A 328 -12.67 -16.16 10.46
C PRO A 328 -12.10 -14.78 10.82
N LEU A 329 -12.46 -13.76 10.05
CA LEU A 329 -12.09 -12.36 10.26
C LEU A 329 -12.98 -11.72 11.32
N LYS A 330 -12.43 -11.10 12.36
CA LYS A 330 -13.21 -10.21 13.25
C LYS A 330 -13.47 -8.87 12.53
N SER A 331 -14.72 -8.61 12.13
CA SER A 331 -15.11 -7.39 11.40
C SER A 331 -15.16 -6.14 12.29
N LYS A 332 -15.23 -6.31 13.61
CA LYS A 332 -15.23 -5.22 14.60
C LYS A 332 -13.87 -4.94 15.24
N ALA A 333 -12.81 -5.63 14.82
CA ALA A 333 -11.45 -5.32 15.30
C ALA A 333 -11.10 -3.85 14.95
N LYS A 334 -10.33 -3.17 15.82
CA LYS A 334 -10.04 -1.73 15.71
C LYS A 334 -9.53 -1.37 14.30
N GLN A 335 -10.28 -0.53 13.59
CA GLN A 335 -9.92 -0.03 12.26
C GLN A 335 -8.60 0.75 12.35
N GLU A 336 -7.63 0.44 11.50
CA GLU A 336 -6.42 1.25 11.35
C GLU A 336 -5.90 1.20 9.92
N TYR A 337 -4.97 2.09 9.61
CA TYR A 337 -4.37 2.22 8.30
C TYR A 337 -3.67 0.92 7.88
N VAL A 338 -4.28 0.22 6.93
CA VAL A 338 -3.72 -0.98 6.28
C VAL A 338 -2.64 -0.60 5.28
N GLY A 339 -2.80 0.57 4.66
CA GLY A 339 -1.92 1.03 3.58
C GLY A 339 -2.24 0.41 2.22
N TRP A 340 -3.45 -0.14 2.01
CA TRP A 340 -3.81 -0.66 0.69
C TRP A 340 -4.03 0.48 -0.32
N PRO A 341 -3.48 0.42 -1.55
CA PRO A 341 -3.54 1.55 -2.48
C PRO A 341 -4.91 1.72 -3.15
N SER A 342 -5.21 2.90 -3.68
CA SER A 342 -6.47 3.11 -4.43
C SER A 342 -6.47 2.33 -5.75
N ASP A 343 -5.35 2.39 -6.47
CA ASP A 343 -5.19 1.81 -7.80
C ASP A 343 -3.90 0.99 -7.83
N VAL A 344 -4.03 -0.28 -8.22
CA VAL A 344 -2.90 -1.20 -8.36
C VAL A 344 -2.96 -1.78 -9.77
N TYR A 345 -1.93 -1.52 -10.57
CA TYR A 345 -1.87 -2.11 -11.91
C TYR A 345 -1.70 -3.64 -11.80
N GLY A 346 -2.42 -4.39 -12.62
CA GLY A 346 -2.39 -5.85 -12.60
C GLY A 346 -3.22 -6.53 -11.49
N VAL A 347 -3.96 -5.78 -10.66
CA VAL A 347 -4.87 -6.34 -9.66
C VAL A 347 -6.30 -5.87 -9.91
N ASP A 348 -7.25 -6.81 -9.93
CA ASP A 348 -8.64 -6.54 -10.26
C ASP A 348 -9.37 -5.81 -9.10
N ASN A 349 -9.98 -4.66 -9.38
CA ASN A 349 -10.81 -3.92 -8.44
C ASN A 349 -12.31 -4.28 -8.63
N ILE A 350 -13.04 -4.53 -7.55
CA ILE A 350 -14.49 -4.88 -7.60
C ILE A 350 -15.33 -3.73 -8.19
N CYS A 351 -14.87 -2.50 -8.05
CA CYS A 351 -15.51 -1.30 -8.59
C CYS A 351 -15.02 -0.91 -9.99
N GLU A 352 -14.17 -1.72 -10.62
CA GLU A 352 -13.67 -1.46 -11.97
C GLU A 352 -14.83 -1.45 -12.98
N ARG A 353 -14.83 -0.47 -13.90
CA ARG A 353 -15.99 -0.15 -14.75
C ARG A 353 -15.91 -0.69 -16.18
N ASN A 354 -14.77 -1.23 -16.60
CA ASN A 354 -14.55 -1.79 -17.94
C ASN A 354 -15.25 -3.10 -18.19
N SER A 355 -15.27 -3.96 -17.19
CA SER A 355 -15.83 -5.29 -17.27
C SER A 355 -16.66 -5.53 -16.03
N LYS A 356 -17.80 -6.19 -16.22
CA LYS A 356 -18.57 -6.72 -15.10
C LYS A 356 -18.23 -8.18 -14.82
N MET A 357 -17.47 -8.84 -15.69
CA MET A 357 -17.05 -10.23 -15.55
C MET A 357 -15.52 -10.37 -15.57
N LEU A 358 -14.96 -10.89 -14.49
CA LEU A 358 -13.58 -11.33 -14.41
C LEU A 358 -13.48 -12.81 -14.78
N ILE A 359 -12.68 -13.15 -15.78
CA ILE A 359 -12.33 -14.53 -16.10
C ILE A 359 -11.03 -14.88 -15.37
N VAL A 360 -11.04 -15.94 -14.57
CA VAL A 360 -9.89 -16.40 -13.79
C VAL A 360 -9.47 -17.78 -14.29
N LYS A 361 -8.18 -17.98 -14.52
CA LYS A 361 -7.63 -19.26 -14.98
C LYS A 361 -7.22 -20.18 -13.83
N ASP A 362 -6.50 -19.64 -12.86
CA ASP A 362 -6.00 -20.40 -11.69
C ASP A 362 -6.27 -19.64 -10.38
N ARG A 363 -5.64 -18.46 -10.23
CA ARG A 363 -5.82 -17.58 -9.07
C ARG A 363 -5.94 -16.13 -9.48
N ALA A 364 -6.65 -15.35 -8.67
CA ALA A 364 -6.70 -13.90 -8.79
C ALA A 364 -6.78 -13.24 -7.40
N LEU A 365 -6.13 -12.09 -7.24
CA LEU A 365 -6.41 -11.18 -6.14
C LEU A 365 -7.43 -10.15 -6.63
N VAL A 366 -8.46 -9.94 -5.82
CA VAL A 366 -9.51 -8.97 -6.10
C VAL A 366 -9.67 -8.07 -4.89
N TYR A 367 -9.75 -6.76 -5.10
CA TYR A 367 -9.80 -5.81 -3.99
C TYR A 367 -10.86 -4.72 -4.15
N TYR A 368 -11.14 -4.07 -3.04
CA TYR A 368 -11.78 -2.77 -2.97
C TYR A 368 -10.92 -1.88 -2.07
N SER A 369 -10.71 -0.63 -2.47
CA SER A 369 -10.03 0.37 -1.64
C SER A 369 -10.67 1.72 -1.87
N HIS A 370 -10.99 2.41 -0.78
CA HIS A 370 -11.48 3.78 -0.87
C HIS A 370 -10.36 4.72 -1.33
N GLY A 371 -10.67 5.56 -2.31
CA GLY A 371 -9.72 6.48 -2.91
C GLY A 371 -10.38 7.69 -3.54
N LYS A 372 -9.58 8.71 -3.83
CA LYS A 372 -10.05 10.01 -4.33
C LYS A 372 -10.78 9.96 -5.69
N GLN A 373 -10.63 8.88 -6.47
CA GLN A 373 -11.40 8.65 -7.70
C GLN A 373 -12.89 8.48 -7.46
N HIS A 374 -13.27 8.15 -6.23
CA HIS A 374 -14.60 7.74 -5.85
C HIS A 374 -15.31 8.90 -5.13
N ALA A 375 -15.31 10.11 -5.69
CA ALA A 375 -15.99 11.27 -5.08
C ALA A 375 -17.52 11.07 -5.06
N GLY A 376 -18.03 10.43 -4.01
CA GLY A 376 -19.43 10.19 -3.72
C GLY A 376 -19.58 9.51 -2.35
N ASN A 377 -20.66 9.77 -1.63
CA ASN A 377 -20.84 9.23 -0.27
C ASN A 377 -21.19 7.73 -0.24
N TYR A 378 -21.55 7.13 -1.38
CA TYR A 378 -22.01 5.74 -1.49
C TYR A 378 -21.53 5.08 -2.78
N PHE A 379 -20.97 3.89 -2.64
CA PHE A 379 -20.53 3.04 -3.75
C PHE A 379 -21.38 1.78 -3.80
N ASN A 380 -21.76 1.37 -5.01
CA ASN A 380 -22.38 0.09 -5.29
C ASN A 380 -21.56 -0.59 -6.37
N CYS A 381 -20.69 -1.50 -5.95
CA CYS A 381 -19.79 -2.22 -6.82
C CYS A 381 -20.28 -3.65 -6.96
N THR A 382 -20.40 -4.14 -8.19
CA THR A 382 -20.79 -5.52 -8.46
C THR A 382 -19.85 -6.10 -9.52
N ARG A 383 -19.18 -7.20 -9.19
CA ARG A 383 -18.27 -7.91 -10.09
C ARG A 383 -18.63 -9.39 -10.09
N ALA A 384 -18.95 -9.92 -11.27
CA ALA A 384 -19.03 -11.35 -11.50
C ALA A 384 -17.63 -11.90 -11.79
N ILE A 385 -17.34 -13.11 -11.31
CA ILE A 385 -16.12 -13.85 -11.58
C ILE A 385 -16.51 -15.22 -12.13
N ARG A 386 -15.78 -15.70 -13.14
CA ARG A 386 -15.98 -16.99 -13.78
C ARG A 386 -14.65 -17.72 -13.97
N SER A 387 -14.65 -19.02 -13.71
CA SER A 387 -13.53 -19.91 -14.03
C SER A 387 -13.43 -20.09 -15.55
N GLU A 388 -12.25 -19.88 -16.11
CA GLU A 388 -11.95 -20.12 -17.53
C GLU A 388 -12.20 -21.59 -17.90
N LEU A 389 -11.82 -22.51 -17.01
CA LEU A 389 -11.93 -23.95 -17.20
C LEU A 389 -13.27 -24.53 -16.70
N GLY A 390 -14.21 -23.69 -16.26
CA GLY A 390 -15.50 -24.14 -15.73
C GLY A 390 -15.40 -24.90 -14.40
N GLN A 391 -14.27 -24.79 -13.69
CA GLN A 391 -14.04 -25.43 -12.39
C GLN A 391 -14.62 -24.59 -11.23
N ASN A 392 -14.86 -25.22 -10.08
CA ASN A 392 -15.43 -24.55 -8.91
C ASN A 392 -14.50 -23.47 -8.38
N ILE A 393 -15.11 -22.37 -7.92
CA ILE A 393 -14.40 -21.24 -7.34
C ILE A 393 -14.39 -21.36 -5.81
N THR A 394 -13.28 -20.98 -5.19
CA THR A 394 -13.21 -20.70 -3.75
C THR A 394 -12.85 -19.23 -3.57
N ILE A 395 -13.63 -18.52 -2.75
CA ILE A 395 -13.30 -17.16 -2.31
C ILE A 395 -12.74 -17.23 -0.90
N GLN A 396 -11.56 -16.64 -0.70
CA GLN A 396 -10.99 -16.41 0.63
C GLN A 396 -10.96 -14.91 0.91
N ILE A 397 -11.47 -14.48 2.06
CA ILE A 397 -11.40 -13.10 2.50
C ILE A 397 -10.06 -12.91 3.22
N LEU A 398 -9.13 -12.20 2.58
CA LEU A 398 -7.76 -12.03 3.09
C LEU A 398 -7.64 -10.87 4.07
N GLN A 399 -8.34 -9.76 3.78
CA GLN A 399 -8.29 -8.54 4.57
C GLN A 399 -9.67 -7.87 4.51
N PHE A 400 -10.13 -7.35 5.64
CA PHE A 400 -11.38 -6.63 5.74
C PHE A 400 -11.25 -5.46 6.71
N ASN A 401 -11.46 -4.23 6.24
CA ASN A 401 -11.45 -3.03 7.07
C ASN A 401 -12.42 -2.00 6.48
N LEU A 402 -13.72 -2.23 6.64
CA LEU A 402 -14.76 -1.31 6.19
C LEU A 402 -15.67 -0.93 7.35
N GLN A 403 -16.03 0.35 7.45
CA GLN A 403 -16.86 0.88 8.54
C GLN A 403 -18.36 0.78 8.25
N TYR A 404 -18.76 1.27 7.09
CA TYR A 404 -20.14 1.24 6.64
C TYR A 404 -20.19 0.46 5.34
N PHE A 405 -20.73 -0.75 5.40
CA PHE A 405 -20.75 -1.65 4.27
C PHE A 405 -21.96 -2.58 4.28
N GLN A 406 -22.31 -3.06 3.09
CA GLN A 406 -23.12 -4.26 2.89
C GLN A 406 -22.39 -5.13 1.86
N LEU A 407 -21.93 -6.30 2.29
CA LEU A 407 -21.25 -7.27 1.45
C LEU A 407 -22.19 -8.42 1.15
N GLU A 408 -22.38 -8.70 -0.13
CA GLU A 408 -23.16 -9.83 -0.61
C GLU A 408 -22.32 -10.69 -1.57
N ILE A 409 -22.37 -12.01 -1.38
CA ILE A 409 -21.74 -12.97 -2.30
C ILE A 409 -22.82 -13.92 -2.83
N PHE A 410 -22.89 -14.07 -4.14
CA PHE A 410 -23.90 -14.88 -4.83
C PHE A 410 -23.25 -16.03 -5.61
N GLN A 411 -23.85 -17.21 -5.55
CA GLN A 411 -23.46 -18.38 -6.34
C GLN A 411 -23.99 -18.27 -7.77
N GLY A 412 -23.17 -17.70 -8.65
CA GLY A 412 -23.47 -17.50 -10.07
C GLY A 412 -23.05 -16.11 -10.56
N SER A 413 -23.43 -15.78 -11.79
CA SER A 413 -22.99 -14.55 -12.47
C SER A 413 -23.97 -13.38 -12.34
N SER A 414 -25.08 -13.50 -11.60
CA SER A 414 -26.04 -12.40 -11.49
C SER A 414 -26.73 -12.34 -10.13
N PRO A 415 -26.69 -11.19 -9.43
CA PRO A 415 -27.36 -11.03 -8.15
C PRO A 415 -28.89 -11.02 -8.26
N LEU A 416 -29.45 -10.95 -9.48
CA LEU A 416 -30.90 -10.98 -9.71
C LEU A 416 -31.47 -12.40 -9.70
N HIS A 417 -30.69 -13.39 -10.13
CA HIS A 417 -31.15 -14.77 -10.34
C HIS A 417 -30.37 -15.80 -9.50
N SER A 418 -29.16 -15.44 -9.05
CA SER A 418 -28.29 -16.34 -8.30
C SER A 418 -28.64 -16.38 -6.82
N ARG A 419 -28.43 -17.54 -6.20
CA ARG A 419 -28.59 -17.73 -4.75
C ARG A 419 -27.54 -16.92 -3.99
N ARG A 420 -27.96 -16.10 -3.02
CA ARG A 420 -27.05 -15.42 -2.08
C ARG A 420 -26.47 -16.44 -1.08
N LEU A 421 -25.14 -16.49 -0.99
CA LEU A 421 -24.38 -17.34 -0.07
C LEU A 421 -23.96 -16.59 1.19
N LEU A 422 -23.61 -15.32 1.05
CA LEU A 422 -23.20 -14.45 2.15
C LEU A 422 -23.95 -13.13 2.08
N TYR A 423 -24.39 -12.66 3.25
CA TYR A 423 -24.77 -11.28 3.51
C TYR A 423 -24.07 -10.85 4.80
N ALA A 424 -23.37 -9.72 4.78
CA ALA A 424 -22.78 -9.15 5.97
C ALA A 424 -22.83 -7.63 5.95
N ASP A 425 -23.00 -7.04 7.13
CA ASP A 425 -22.98 -5.61 7.37
C ASP A 425 -22.32 -5.29 8.72
N GLN A 426 -22.41 -4.03 9.17
CA GLN A 426 -21.83 -3.57 10.44
C GLN A 426 -22.33 -4.30 11.69
N THR A 427 -23.43 -5.08 11.61
CA THR A 427 -23.94 -5.84 12.75
C THR A 427 -23.17 -7.12 12.98
N ASN A 428 -22.54 -7.69 11.95
CA ASN A 428 -21.75 -8.91 12.05
C ASN A 428 -20.46 -8.68 12.87
N ASP A 429 -20.20 -9.58 13.82
CA ASP A 429 -18.96 -9.58 14.62
C ASP A 429 -17.78 -10.24 13.90
N SER A 430 -18.08 -11.18 13.00
CA SER A 430 -17.07 -11.91 12.23
C SER A 430 -17.55 -12.26 10.82
N LEU A 431 -16.60 -12.37 9.89
CA LEU A 431 -16.77 -12.86 8.53
C LEU A 431 -16.05 -14.20 8.35
N PRO A 432 -16.59 -15.14 7.57
CA PRO A 432 -15.89 -16.39 7.28
C PRO A 432 -14.58 -16.13 6.53
N SER A 433 -13.54 -16.92 6.82
CA SER A 433 -12.28 -16.91 6.04
C SER A 433 -12.51 -17.39 4.62
N ASP A 434 -13.26 -18.48 4.48
CA ASP A 434 -13.55 -19.15 3.22
C ASP A 434 -15.06 -19.14 2.96
N VAL A 435 -15.43 -18.81 1.73
CA VAL A 435 -16.80 -18.91 1.23
C VAL A 435 -16.79 -19.97 0.13
N PRO A 436 -17.20 -21.22 0.43
CA PRO A 436 -17.20 -22.29 -0.56
C PRO A 436 -18.22 -21.98 -1.65
N ILE A 437 -17.77 -21.90 -2.91
CA ILE A 437 -18.65 -21.69 -4.05
C ILE A 437 -18.73 -23.00 -4.84
N ASN A 438 -19.86 -23.69 -4.76
CA ASN A 438 -20.12 -24.88 -5.57
C ASN A 438 -20.60 -24.48 -6.97
N SER A 439 -19.83 -23.64 -7.65
CA SER A 439 -20.14 -23.10 -8.98
C SER A 439 -18.86 -22.60 -9.66
N SER A 440 -18.87 -22.67 -10.99
CA SER A 440 -17.83 -22.08 -11.84
C SER A 440 -17.94 -20.56 -11.99
N SER A 441 -18.95 -19.96 -11.37
CA SER A 441 -19.10 -18.51 -11.29
C SER A 441 -19.64 -18.03 -9.95
N VAL A 442 -19.23 -16.81 -9.58
CA VAL A 442 -19.58 -16.14 -8.33
C VAL A 442 -19.73 -14.65 -8.58
N THR A 443 -20.63 -13.97 -7.87
CA THR A 443 -20.77 -12.51 -7.94
C THR A 443 -20.55 -11.91 -6.57
N ILE A 444 -19.66 -10.93 -6.50
CA ILE A 444 -19.43 -10.12 -5.30
C ILE A 444 -20.13 -8.79 -5.52
N ARG A 445 -20.98 -8.39 -4.58
CA ARG A 445 -21.58 -7.08 -4.52
C ARG A 445 -21.22 -6.40 -3.21
N LEU A 446 -20.74 -5.17 -3.31
CA LEU A 446 -20.35 -4.35 -2.19
C LEU A 446 -21.05 -3.01 -2.27
N TYR A 447 -21.82 -2.72 -1.23
CA TYR A 447 -22.19 -1.34 -0.90
C TYR A 447 -21.22 -0.84 0.15
N SER A 448 -20.65 0.35 -0.04
CA SER A 448 -19.78 0.97 0.95
C SER A 448 -19.98 2.48 0.97
N SER A 449 -19.91 3.07 2.16
CA SER A 449 -19.97 4.51 2.36
C SER A 449 -18.72 4.97 3.10
N ALA A 450 -18.07 6.00 2.54
CA ALA A 450 -16.97 6.69 3.18
C ALA A 450 -17.17 8.19 2.95
N SER A 451 -17.03 8.98 4.02
CA SER A 451 -17.32 10.41 3.96
C SER A 451 -16.15 11.25 3.42
N ASN A 452 -14.89 10.82 3.59
CA ASN A 452 -13.71 11.64 3.31
C ASN A 452 -12.57 10.87 2.62
N TRP A 453 -11.82 11.58 1.76
CA TRP A 453 -10.59 11.13 1.11
C TRP A 453 -9.43 10.84 2.09
N ASP A 454 -9.52 11.35 3.32
CA ASP A 454 -8.57 11.03 4.40
C ASP A 454 -8.57 9.51 4.73
N THR A 455 -9.55 8.74 4.26
CA THR A 455 -9.62 7.29 4.47
C THR A 455 -8.82 6.43 3.48
N TYR A 456 -7.99 7.05 2.62
CA TYR A 456 -7.05 6.33 1.76
C TYR A 456 -6.25 5.33 2.61
N GLY A 457 -6.22 4.06 2.19
CA GLY A 457 -5.52 2.98 2.89
C GLY A 457 -6.08 2.60 4.26
N LEU A 458 -7.13 3.27 4.77
CA LEU A 458 -7.93 2.80 5.92
C LEU A 458 -8.99 1.83 5.45
N GLN A 459 -9.78 2.23 4.46
CA GLN A 459 -10.96 1.47 4.06
C GLN A 459 -10.66 0.59 2.84
N SER A 460 -10.33 -0.66 3.11
CA SER A 460 -10.05 -1.64 2.06
C SER A 460 -10.56 -3.02 2.42
N MET A 461 -10.73 -3.83 1.38
CA MET A 461 -11.06 -5.23 1.46
C MET A 461 -10.34 -5.99 0.34
N VAL A 462 -9.80 -7.16 0.65
CA VAL A 462 -9.01 -7.97 -0.29
C VAL A 462 -9.49 -9.41 -0.23
N PHE A 463 -9.70 -9.98 -1.41
CA PHE A 463 -10.08 -11.38 -1.62
C PHE A 463 -9.01 -12.11 -2.43
N SER A 464 -8.82 -13.39 -2.11
CA SER A 464 -8.22 -14.36 -3.01
C SER A 464 -9.31 -15.17 -3.68
N ILE A 465 -9.18 -15.37 -4.97
CA ILE A 465 -9.99 -16.29 -5.76
C ILE A 465 -9.10 -17.46 -6.15
N LYS A 466 -9.52 -18.67 -5.84
CA LYS A 466 -8.81 -19.92 -6.17
C LYS A 466 -9.73 -20.85 -6.96
N ILE A 467 -9.19 -21.46 -8.01
CA ILE A 467 -9.90 -22.47 -8.82
C ILE A 467 -9.38 -23.89 -8.51
N SER A 468 -8.11 -24.02 -8.12
CA SER A 468 -7.46 -25.28 -7.76
C SER A 468 -7.26 -25.43 -6.25
N SER A 469 -7.22 -26.68 -5.77
CA SER A 469 -6.97 -27.05 -4.36
C SER A 469 -5.49 -26.94 -3.96
N ASP A 470 -4.67 -26.22 -4.71
CA ASP A 470 -3.23 -26.19 -4.46
C ASP A 470 -2.93 -25.54 -3.09
N THR A 471 -2.37 -26.34 -2.19
CA THR A 471 -2.06 -26.04 -0.79
C THR A 471 -0.62 -25.57 -0.59
N SER A 472 0.10 -25.26 -1.67
CA SER A 472 1.50 -24.83 -1.61
C SER A 472 1.72 -23.71 -0.57
N ALA A 473 2.30 -24.10 0.57
CA ALA A 473 2.74 -23.19 1.62
C ALA A 473 3.87 -22.33 1.05
N GLY A 474 3.76 -21.01 1.20
CA GLY A 474 4.78 -20.08 0.71
C GLY A 474 6.14 -20.34 1.38
N SER A 475 7.22 -20.13 0.64
CA SER A 475 8.58 -20.03 1.21
C SER A 475 8.70 -18.82 2.13
N ILE A 476 9.59 -18.89 3.14
CA ILE A 476 9.90 -17.75 4.01
C ILE A 476 10.32 -16.54 3.15
N GLY A 477 9.62 -15.42 3.31
CA GLY A 477 10.00 -14.15 2.70
C GLY A 477 10.95 -13.38 3.61
N ASN A 478 11.96 -12.72 3.04
CA ASN A 478 12.87 -11.85 3.79
C ASN A 478 12.72 -10.38 3.35
N PHE A 479 12.47 -9.48 4.29
CA PHE A 479 12.39 -8.04 4.04
C PHE A 479 13.50 -7.30 4.77
N VAL A 480 14.43 -6.69 4.03
CA VAL A 480 15.56 -5.93 4.59
C VAL A 480 15.44 -4.44 4.25
N ILE A 481 15.31 -3.61 5.30
CA ILE A 481 15.38 -2.14 5.26
C ILE A 481 16.61 -1.73 6.07
N GLU A 482 17.71 -1.38 5.39
CA GLU A 482 18.99 -1.10 6.05
C GLU A 482 19.66 0.20 5.59
N GLU A 483 20.22 0.97 6.52
CA GLU A 483 21.02 2.18 6.22
C GLU A 483 20.24 3.26 5.42
N ASN A 484 18.91 3.31 5.53
CA ASN A 484 18.10 4.34 4.85
C ASN A 484 17.87 5.56 5.74
N THR A 485 17.61 6.70 5.10
CA THR A 485 17.19 7.94 5.76
C THR A 485 15.77 8.29 5.38
N PHE A 486 14.91 8.49 6.37
CA PHE A 486 13.53 8.94 6.24
C PHE A 486 13.41 10.32 6.87
N PHE A 487 13.18 11.34 6.04
CA PHE A 487 13.12 12.73 6.49
C PHE A 487 11.82 13.40 6.06
N ASN A 488 11.09 13.95 7.03
CA ASN A 488 9.92 14.79 6.79
C ASN A 488 8.83 14.13 5.92
N ASN A 489 8.62 12.82 6.06
CA ASN A 489 7.52 12.11 5.40
C ASN A 489 6.25 12.27 6.23
N CYS A 490 5.15 12.71 5.62
CA CYS A 490 4.00 13.20 6.38
C CYS A 490 3.25 12.11 7.17
N LEU A 491 3.23 10.86 6.71
CA LEU A 491 2.52 9.75 7.37
C LEU A 491 3.45 8.78 8.14
N GLY A 492 4.74 9.08 8.25
CA GLY A 492 5.74 8.20 8.87
C GLY A 492 6.85 7.75 7.91
N GLY A 493 7.84 7.00 8.40
CA GLY A 493 8.94 6.50 7.58
C GLY A 493 8.60 5.18 6.88
N VAL A 494 8.23 4.17 7.65
CA VAL A 494 7.96 2.80 7.18
C VAL A 494 6.60 2.33 7.69
N ASN A 495 5.80 1.73 6.81
CA ASN A 495 4.58 1.01 7.14
C ASN A 495 4.62 -0.38 6.51
N ILE A 496 4.53 -1.45 7.31
CA ILE A 496 4.48 -2.83 6.83
C ILE A 496 3.26 -3.52 7.41
N THR A 497 2.45 -4.10 6.54
CA THR A 497 1.23 -4.84 6.90
C THR A 497 1.29 -6.26 6.32
N THR A 498 1.23 -7.28 7.18
CA THR A 498 1.11 -8.69 6.77
C THR A 498 -0.24 -9.27 7.20
N PHE A 499 -0.88 -10.01 6.30
CA PHE A 499 -2.17 -10.67 6.55
C PHE A 499 -2.09 -12.17 6.37
N GLY A 500 -2.85 -12.90 7.19
CA GLY A 500 -2.99 -14.35 7.10
C GLY A 500 -1.82 -15.10 7.72
N GLN A 501 -1.65 -16.36 7.33
CA GLN A 501 -0.48 -17.18 7.69
C GLN A 501 0.70 -16.76 6.81
N SER A 502 1.21 -15.56 7.07
CA SER A 502 2.42 -15.07 6.44
C SER A 502 3.62 -15.78 7.08
N ASN A 503 4.78 -15.86 6.43
CA ASN A 503 5.99 -16.42 7.06
C ASN A 503 7.14 -15.52 6.64
N TRP A 504 7.26 -14.40 7.33
CA TRP A 504 8.17 -13.31 7.00
C TRP A 504 9.19 -13.07 8.09
N ASP A 505 10.42 -12.81 7.67
CA ASP A 505 11.46 -12.21 8.51
C ASP A 505 11.66 -10.76 8.06
N ILE A 506 11.29 -9.83 8.93
CA ILE A 506 11.40 -8.39 8.70
C ILE A 506 12.60 -7.87 9.50
N ASN A 507 13.57 -7.27 8.81
CA ASN A 507 14.74 -6.66 9.42
C ASN A 507 14.82 -5.17 9.06
N ILE A 508 14.62 -4.31 10.06
CA ILE A 508 14.75 -2.86 9.95
C ILE A 508 15.94 -2.43 10.80
N ASN A 509 17.10 -2.21 10.16
CA ASN A 509 18.37 -2.02 10.85
C ASN A 509 19.12 -0.76 10.41
N LYS A 510 19.75 -0.04 11.36
CA LYS A 510 20.65 1.10 11.06
C LYS A 510 20.00 2.21 10.22
N ASN A 511 18.70 2.42 10.34
CA ASN A 511 18.02 3.50 9.62
C ASN A 511 17.93 4.78 10.46
N ILE A 512 17.83 5.92 9.78
CA ILE A 512 17.64 7.23 10.38
C ILE A 512 16.21 7.70 10.06
N PHE A 513 15.43 7.99 11.11
CA PHE A 513 14.09 8.56 11.00
C PHE A 513 14.08 9.93 11.65
N HIS A 514 13.90 10.98 10.87
CA HIS A 514 13.89 12.34 11.38
C HIS A 514 12.66 13.13 10.92
N ARG A 515 11.92 13.70 11.86
CA ARG A 515 10.75 14.57 11.59
C ARG A 515 9.64 13.92 10.75
N ASN A 516 9.35 12.64 10.93
CA ASN A 516 8.26 11.96 10.23
C ASN A 516 6.95 11.95 11.02
N GLY A 517 5.82 11.92 10.31
CA GLY A 517 4.50 11.75 10.92
C GLY A 517 3.79 13.06 11.34
N PHE A 518 4.09 14.20 10.72
CA PHE A 518 3.53 15.50 11.11
C PHE A 518 2.29 15.94 10.32
N LEU A 519 1.59 15.06 9.58
CA LEU A 519 0.39 15.49 8.85
C LEU A 519 -0.69 16.02 9.82
N THR A 520 -1.18 17.24 9.55
CA THR A 520 -2.01 18.04 10.48
C THR A 520 -3.51 18.07 10.17
N SER A 521 -4.03 17.26 9.23
CA SER A 521 -5.50 17.14 9.07
C SER A 521 -6.07 16.23 10.17
N ASN A 522 -7.20 16.65 10.76
CA ASN A 522 -7.76 16.16 12.03
C ASN A 522 -8.17 14.67 12.08
N ARG A 523 -7.24 13.70 11.98
CA ARG A 523 -7.42 12.31 12.48
C ARG A 523 -6.08 11.69 12.90
N ALA A 524 -5.97 11.40 14.20
CA ALA A 524 -4.81 10.83 14.89
C ALA A 524 -4.44 9.38 14.47
N GLU A 525 -5.21 8.73 13.59
CA GLU A 525 -5.00 7.30 13.29
C GLU A 525 -3.92 7.03 12.23
N HIS A 526 -3.58 8.01 11.39
CA HIS A 526 -2.71 7.79 10.23
C HIS A 526 -1.22 8.03 10.48
N SER A 527 -0.88 8.69 11.59
CA SER A 527 0.42 9.34 11.76
C SER A 527 1.10 8.98 13.08
N LYS A 528 0.90 7.75 13.55
CA LYS A 528 1.24 7.36 14.93
C LYS A 528 2.73 7.19 15.19
N ALA A 529 3.54 6.85 14.18
CA ALA A 529 4.93 6.47 14.43
C ALA A 529 5.85 6.60 13.20
N ALA A 530 7.15 6.64 13.45
CA ALA A 530 8.19 6.56 12.43
C ALA A 530 8.19 5.20 11.74
N ILE A 531 7.99 4.13 12.52
CA ILE A 531 7.81 2.77 12.02
C ILE A 531 6.46 2.24 12.49
N ARG A 532 5.67 1.74 11.54
CA ARG A 532 4.40 1.06 11.78
C ARG A 532 4.46 -0.37 11.26
N LEU A 533 4.11 -1.30 12.14
CA LEU A 533 4.02 -2.72 11.83
C LEU A 533 2.62 -3.21 12.19
N ASN A 534 1.98 -3.91 11.26
CA ASN A 534 0.78 -4.68 11.52
C ASN A 534 1.05 -6.11 11.04
N ILE A 535 1.38 -7.00 11.96
CA ILE A 535 2.00 -8.29 11.65
C ILE A 535 1.22 -9.49 12.16
N ALA A 536 1.18 -10.52 11.33
CA ALA A 536 0.51 -11.79 11.54
C ALA A 536 1.42 -12.93 11.06
N ASP A 537 1.79 -13.85 11.95
CA ASP A 537 2.71 -14.97 11.64
C ASP A 537 4.04 -14.45 11.05
N THR A 538 4.76 -13.64 11.83
CA THR A 538 5.93 -12.89 11.35
C THR A 538 6.97 -12.74 12.46
N SER A 539 8.24 -12.85 12.09
CA SER A 539 9.34 -12.37 12.93
C SER A 539 9.78 -10.99 12.45
N ALA A 540 9.93 -10.05 13.37
CA ALA A 540 10.37 -8.70 13.06
C ALA A 540 11.46 -8.25 14.04
N THR A 541 12.57 -7.76 13.50
CA THR A 541 13.68 -7.19 14.25
C THR A 541 13.89 -5.74 13.84
N LEU A 542 13.77 -4.84 14.81
CA LEU A 542 13.98 -3.40 14.68
C LEU A 542 15.21 -3.05 15.51
N ALA A 543 16.37 -2.92 14.86
CA ALA A 543 17.65 -2.81 15.55
C ALA A 543 18.47 -1.58 15.14
N ASN A 544 19.21 -0.99 16.08
CA ASN A 544 20.20 0.05 15.80
C ASN A 544 19.64 1.26 15.00
N ASN A 545 18.34 1.56 15.10
CA ASN A 545 17.75 2.69 14.40
C ASN A 545 17.86 3.96 15.25
N TYR A 546 18.07 5.08 14.57
CA TYR A 546 18.06 6.41 15.17
C TYR A 546 16.77 7.13 14.78
N MET A 547 15.95 7.48 15.75
CA MET A 547 14.65 8.13 15.58
C MET A 547 14.61 9.43 16.36
N GLU A 548 14.53 10.56 15.68
CA GLU A 548 14.54 11.87 16.32
C GLU A 548 13.40 12.76 15.82
N GLY A 549 12.66 13.35 16.75
CA GLY A 549 11.69 14.39 16.42
C GLY A 549 10.52 13.88 15.58
N ASN A 550 10.16 12.58 15.68
CA ASN A 550 9.02 11.99 14.97
C ASN A 550 7.74 12.11 15.81
N HIS A 551 6.56 11.94 15.20
CA HIS A 551 5.30 11.95 15.98
C HIS A 551 5.29 10.84 17.05
N GLY A 552 5.58 9.60 16.65
CA GLY A 552 5.91 8.51 17.58
C GLY A 552 7.14 7.74 17.08
N GLY A 553 7.63 6.80 17.88
CA GLY A 553 8.79 5.99 17.51
C GLY A 553 8.39 4.74 16.73
N ILE A 554 7.96 3.70 17.46
CA ILE A 554 7.56 2.39 16.93
C ILE A 554 6.13 2.09 17.36
N HIS A 555 5.27 1.74 16.41
CA HIS A 555 3.93 1.22 16.66
C HIS A 555 3.80 -0.15 16.01
N ALA A 556 3.63 -1.19 16.81
CA ALA A 556 3.47 -2.56 16.34
C ALA A 556 2.14 -3.16 16.80
N ARG A 557 1.44 -3.78 15.87
CA ARG A 557 0.22 -4.56 16.10
C ARG A 557 0.49 -6.01 15.78
N THR A 558 0.15 -6.90 16.69
CA THR A 558 0.34 -8.34 16.53
C THR A 558 -1.00 -9.07 16.52
N HIS A 559 -1.13 -10.04 15.62
CA HIS A 559 -2.30 -10.91 15.51
C HIS A 559 -1.97 -12.31 16.03
N SER A 560 -2.66 -12.76 17.07
CA SER A 560 -2.37 -14.04 17.75
C SER A 560 -3.25 -15.21 17.32
N VAL A 561 -4.07 -15.02 16.30
CA VAL A 561 -4.93 -16.08 15.79
C VAL A 561 -4.17 -17.13 14.98
N PHE A 562 -3.05 -16.78 14.34
CA PHE A 562 -2.35 -17.69 13.40
C PHE A 562 -1.22 -18.49 14.02
N GLN A 563 -0.18 -17.82 14.51
CA GLN A 563 1.00 -18.40 15.18
C GLN A 563 1.60 -17.35 16.14
N ASN A 564 2.66 -17.75 16.85
CA ASN A 564 3.43 -16.84 17.70
C ASN A 564 4.23 -15.86 16.81
N ASN A 565 4.00 -14.54 16.95
CA ASN A 565 4.91 -13.55 16.39
C ASN A 565 6.12 -13.38 17.33
N LYS A 566 7.29 -13.06 16.75
CA LYS A 566 8.49 -12.69 17.50
C LYS A 566 8.94 -11.30 17.09
N LEU A 567 8.73 -10.34 17.99
CA LEU A 567 9.12 -8.94 17.82
C LEU A 567 10.34 -8.61 18.69
N ASN A 568 11.43 -8.19 18.06
CA ASN A 568 12.65 -7.75 18.73
C ASN A 568 12.87 -6.26 18.47
N ILE A 569 12.98 -5.45 19.51
CA ILE A 569 13.26 -4.01 19.43
C ILE A 569 14.54 -3.74 20.20
N TRP A 570 15.67 -3.63 19.50
CA TRP A 570 16.99 -3.66 20.13
C TRP A 570 17.87 -2.46 19.80
N SER A 571 18.54 -1.90 20.81
CA SER A 571 19.60 -0.91 20.61
C SER A 571 19.16 0.32 19.78
N ASN A 572 17.88 0.70 19.84
CA ASN A 572 17.37 1.88 19.14
C ASN A 572 17.53 3.13 20.00
N GLN A 573 17.74 4.27 19.35
CA GLN A 573 17.68 5.59 19.99
C GLN A 573 16.40 6.29 19.56
N ILE A 574 15.48 6.51 20.49
CA ILE A 574 14.19 7.16 20.26
C ILE A 574 14.16 8.45 21.08
N ILE A 575 14.21 9.58 20.38
CA ILE A 575 14.49 10.88 20.97
C ILE A 575 13.45 11.89 20.50
N LEU A 576 12.93 12.71 21.41
CA LEU A 576 12.05 13.83 21.09
C LEU A 576 10.78 13.44 20.30
N THR A 577 10.15 12.31 20.65
CA THR A 577 8.82 11.94 20.10
C THR A 577 7.76 12.97 20.51
N THR A 578 6.71 13.16 19.69
CA THR A 578 5.69 14.20 19.91
C THR A 578 4.25 13.69 19.81
N LYS A 579 3.47 13.82 20.88
CA LYS A 579 2.05 13.46 21.02
C LYS A 579 1.73 11.95 20.95
N GLN A 580 2.68 11.07 20.65
CA GLN A 580 2.46 9.62 20.59
C GLN A 580 3.53 8.88 21.40
N GLU A 581 3.30 7.60 21.61
CA GLU A 581 4.18 6.70 22.31
C GLU A 581 5.55 6.59 21.62
N SER A 582 6.60 6.39 22.41
CA SER A 582 7.92 6.10 21.86
C SER A 582 7.95 4.67 21.34
N ILE A 583 7.37 3.73 22.08
CA ILE A 583 7.14 2.36 21.65
C ILE A 583 5.74 1.95 22.10
N GLN A 584 4.93 1.47 21.16
CA GLN A 584 3.65 0.83 21.42
C GLN A 584 3.62 -0.54 20.75
N VAL A 585 3.33 -1.59 21.51
CA VAL A 585 3.10 -2.94 21.01
C VAL A 585 1.79 -3.45 21.58
N VAL A 586 0.82 -3.73 20.70
CA VAL A 586 -0.52 -4.15 21.11
C VAL A 586 -0.98 -5.37 20.34
N GLU A 587 -1.60 -6.30 21.05
CA GLU A 587 -2.36 -7.38 20.45
C GLU A 587 -3.74 -6.89 20.02
N VAL A 588 -4.10 -7.08 18.74
CA VAL A 588 -5.36 -6.53 18.19
C VAL A 588 -6.41 -7.62 17.94
N GLU A 589 -5.97 -8.86 17.77
CA GLU A 589 -6.85 -9.99 17.52
C GLU A 589 -6.50 -11.13 18.45
N GLU A 590 -7.22 -11.23 19.58
CA GLU A 590 -6.98 -12.26 20.59
C GLU A 590 -7.32 -13.66 20.06
N GLY A 591 -6.35 -14.56 20.20
CA GLY A 591 -6.33 -15.96 19.82
C GLY A 591 -5.48 -16.79 20.80
N LEU A 592 -5.23 -18.05 20.45
CA LEU A 592 -4.59 -19.03 21.34
C LEU A 592 -3.06 -18.88 21.40
N HIS A 593 -2.45 -18.11 20.51
CA HIS A 593 -1.01 -18.01 20.38
C HIS A 593 -0.43 -16.87 21.22
N THR A 594 0.74 -17.09 21.81
CA THR A 594 1.38 -16.10 22.67
C THR A 594 2.26 -15.19 21.83
N GLN A 595 2.10 -13.88 21.99
CA GLN A 595 2.84 -12.86 21.24
C GLN A 595 4.10 -12.46 21.99
N GLN A 596 5.27 -12.77 21.44
CA GLN A 596 6.55 -12.52 22.11
C GLN A 596 7.14 -11.18 21.67
N CYS A 597 7.50 -10.36 22.66
CA CYS A 597 8.18 -9.08 22.48
C CYS A 597 9.44 -9.02 23.36
N SER A 598 10.57 -8.67 22.75
CA SER A 598 11.83 -8.41 23.45
C SER A 598 12.29 -6.99 23.17
N ILE A 599 12.39 -6.17 24.21
CA ILE A 599 12.81 -4.77 24.16
C ILE A 599 14.11 -4.65 24.94
N ASP A 600 15.23 -4.53 24.23
CA ASP A 600 16.55 -4.61 24.84
C ASP A 600 17.48 -3.45 24.44
N GLY A 601 18.15 -2.84 25.40
CA GLY A 601 19.23 -1.88 25.11
C GLY A 601 18.79 -0.57 24.45
N ASN A 602 17.50 -0.21 24.50
CA ASN A 602 17.00 1.00 23.85
C ASN A 602 17.22 2.26 24.71
N VAL A 603 17.48 3.37 24.04
CA VAL A 603 17.59 4.70 24.67
C VAL A 603 16.37 5.53 24.28
N ILE A 604 15.49 5.81 25.24
CA ILE A 604 14.25 6.56 25.06
C ILE A 604 14.32 7.84 25.90
N LYS A 605 14.40 9.01 25.25
CA LYS A 605 14.56 10.27 25.98
C LYS A 605 13.82 11.45 25.37
N HIS A 606 13.40 12.36 26.25
CA HIS A 606 12.81 13.65 25.88
C HIS A 606 11.53 13.55 25.04
N GLY A 607 10.88 12.39 25.00
CA GLY A 607 9.58 12.22 24.38
C GLY A 607 8.51 13.05 25.09
N GLN A 608 7.52 13.52 24.33
CA GLN A 608 6.41 14.33 24.83
C GLN A 608 5.09 13.70 24.38
N GLY A 609 4.56 12.77 25.16
CA GLY A 609 3.25 12.16 24.93
C GLY A 609 2.10 13.17 25.02
N ASP A 610 0.93 12.81 24.46
CA ASP A 610 -0.30 13.57 24.69
C ASP A 610 -0.88 13.26 26.08
N ARG A 611 -2.17 13.54 26.32
CA ARG A 611 -2.80 13.27 27.63
C ARG A 611 -3.10 11.79 27.90
N TYR A 612 -2.99 10.94 26.88
CA TYR A 612 -3.40 9.54 26.93
C TYR A 612 -2.26 8.58 26.57
N GLY A 613 -1.20 9.07 25.93
CA GLY A 613 -0.07 8.28 25.50
C GLY A 613 0.93 7.99 26.62
N ASP A 614 1.36 6.73 26.67
CA ASP A 614 2.47 6.27 27.51
C ASP A 614 3.80 6.45 26.78
N VAL A 615 4.92 6.32 27.50
CA VAL A 615 6.25 6.31 26.84
C VAL A 615 6.48 4.95 26.18
N LEU A 616 6.28 3.87 26.94
CA LEU A 616 6.31 2.48 26.51
C LEU A 616 4.97 1.82 26.85
N HIS A 617 4.23 1.38 25.82
CA HIS A 617 2.92 0.74 25.98
C HIS A 617 2.94 -0.69 25.43
N LEU A 618 2.70 -1.68 26.28
CA LEU A 618 2.68 -3.10 25.96
C LEU A 618 1.35 -3.70 26.44
N ASP A 619 0.55 -4.20 25.49
CA ASP A 619 -0.76 -4.78 25.79
C ASP A 619 -0.96 -6.10 25.04
N GLY A 620 -1.26 -7.18 25.77
CA GLY A 620 -1.46 -8.52 25.21
C GLY A 620 -0.18 -9.27 24.81
N VAL A 621 1.00 -8.66 24.98
CA VAL A 621 2.29 -9.25 24.62
C VAL A 621 3.11 -9.65 25.84
N VAL A 622 3.90 -10.71 25.70
CA VAL A 622 4.76 -11.25 26.76
C VAL A 622 6.23 -11.22 26.35
N GLY A 623 7.13 -11.24 27.33
CA GLY A 623 8.56 -11.38 27.05
C GLY A 623 9.43 -10.55 27.99
N THR A 624 10.36 -9.78 27.42
CA THR A 624 11.39 -9.11 28.20
C THR A 624 11.51 -7.62 27.88
N VAL A 625 11.68 -6.80 28.91
CA VAL A 625 12.12 -5.41 28.82
C VAL A 625 13.42 -5.31 29.60
N THR A 626 14.55 -5.22 28.89
CA THR A 626 15.89 -5.33 29.48
C THR A 626 16.87 -4.25 29.05
N ASN A 627 17.78 -3.84 29.95
CA ASN A 627 18.87 -2.92 29.61
C ASN A 627 18.43 -1.58 28.96
N ASN A 628 17.19 -1.14 29.17
CA ASN A 628 16.68 0.08 28.55
C ASN A 628 16.96 1.30 29.41
N TYR A 629 17.23 2.42 28.75
CA TYR A 629 17.45 3.71 29.37
C TYR A 629 16.30 4.65 29.00
N ILE A 630 15.41 4.92 29.96
CA ILE A 630 14.20 5.72 29.77
C ILE A 630 14.27 6.97 30.66
N TYR A 631 14.55 8.12 30.06
CA TYR A 631 14.89 9.34 30.77
C TYR A 631 14.15 10.58 30.27
N ASN A 632 13.59 11.36 31.22
CA ASN A 632 13.03 12.68 30.97
C ASN A 632 12.00 12.69 29.82
N ASN A 633 11.14 11.68 29.80
CA ASN A 633 9.99 11.63 28.91
C ASN A 633 8.75 12.11 29.66
N THR A 634 7.83 12.77 28.97
CA THR A 634 6.52 13.15 29.50
C THR A 634 5.46 12.19 28.98
N GLY A 635 4.64 11.59 29.85
CA GLY A 635 3.57 10.67 29.44
C GLY A 635 2.50 10.47 30.52
N LEU A 636 1.44 9.73 30.18
CA LEU A 636 0.44 9.24 31.14
C LEU A 636 1.09 8.23 32.09
N HIS A 637 1.76 7.23 31.53
CA HIS A 637 2.68 6.33 32.22
C HIS A 637 4.04 6.32 31.52
N VAL A 638 5.08 5.92 32.24
CA VAL A 638 6.37 5.63 31.63
C VAL A 638 6.33 4.25 30.99
N MET A 639 5.83 3.25 31.71
CA MET A 639 5.58 1.92 31.17
C MET A 639 4.19 1.44 31.55
N TRP A 640 3.40 1.06 30.55
CA TRP A 640 2.18 0.29 30.71
C TRP A 640 2.43 -1.12 30.19
N TRP A 641 2.31 -2.14 31.06
CA TRP A 641 2.43 -3.53 30.64
C TRP A 641 1.37 -4.42 31.29
N THR A 642 0.39 -4.82 30.49
CA THR A 642 -0.71 -5.71 30.90
C THR A 642 -0.83 -6.92 29.98
N THR A 643 -1.04 -8.11 30.56
CA THR A 643 -1.31 -9.34 29.80
C THR A 643 -2.62 -9.99 30.28
N PRO A 644 -3.41 -10.59 29.36
CA PRO A 644 -4.65 -11.26 29.71
C PRO A 644 -4.46 -12.38 30.74
N ALA A 645 -5.39 -12.48 31.69
CA ALA A 645 -5.36 -13.45 32.79
C ALA A 645 -5.34 -14.93 32.35
N ASN A 646 -5.78 -15.21 31.12
CA ASN A 646 -5.91 -16.55 30.56
C ASN A 646 -4.58 -17.14 30.02
N ARG A 647 -3.49 -16.38 30.01
CA ARG A 647 -2.17 -16.85 29.54
C ARG A 647 -1.25 -17.08 30.73
N ASN A 648 -0.79 -18.31 30.95
CA ASN A 648 0.20 -18.65 31.99
C ASN A 648 1.61 -18.22 31.53
N THR A 649 1.93 -16.93 31.61
CA THR A 649 3.14 -16.35 31.04
C THR A 649 3.88 -15.49 32.06
N SER A 650 5.20 -15.44 31.94
CA SER A 650 6.05 -14.60 32.78
C SER A 650 6.57 -13.40 31.99
N ASP A 651 6.29 -12.20 32.49
CA ASP A 651 6.80 -10.94 31.95
C ASP A 651 7.98 -10.47 32.82
N VAL A 652 9.14 -10.27 32.20
CA VAL A 652 10.39 -9.94 32.91
C VAL A 652 10.85 -8.55 32.55
N THR A 653 11.01 -7.70 33.56
CA THR A 653 11.62 -6.37 33.47
C THR A 653 12.87 -6.36 34.32
N THR A 654 14.05 -6.32 33.69
CA THR A 654 15.32 -6.32 34.43
C THR A 654 16.36 -5.40 33.83
N ASP A 655 17.26 -4.90 34.66
CA ASP A 655 18.39 -4.10 34.24
C ASP A 655 18.03 -2.76 33.55
N ASN A 656 16.84 -2.22 33.81
CA ASN A 656 16.40 -0.96 33.21
C ASN A 656 16.67 0.24 34.11
N ILE A 657 17.01 1.37 33.49
CA ILE A 657 17.15 2.66 34.14
C ILE A 657 15.99 3.56 33.71
N ILE A 658 15.01 3.74 34.60
CA ILE A 658 13.79 4.53 34.36
C ILE A 658 13.74 5.66 35.38
N TYR A 659 14.20 6.85 34.98
CA TYR A 659 14.42 7.94 35.94
C TYR A 659 14.12 9.34 35.38
N TYR A 660 13.69 10.23 36.27
CA TYR A 660 13.29 11.62 35.99
C TYR A 660 12.30 11.79 34.84
N ASN A 661 11.42 10.81 34.62
CA ASN A 661 10.30 10.99 33.72
C ASN A 661 9.23 11.88 34.38
N ILE A 662 8.41 12.51 33.54
CA ILE A 662 7.49 13.57 33.89
C ILE A 662 6.05 13.09 33.72
N ALA A 663 5.31 13.10 34.82
CA ALA A 663 3.88 12.92 34.84
C ALA A 663 3.18 14.03 34.02
N ARG A 664 2.43 13.65 32.99
CA ARG A 664 1.53 14.56 32.27
C ARG A 664 0.35 15.08 33.11
N ASP A 665 -0.26 14.24 33.94
CA ASP A 665 -1.38 14.56 34.85
C ASP A 665 -1.11 14.07 36.28
N ALA A 666 -0.96 14.97 37.24
CA ALA A 666 -0.61 14.59 38.61
C ALA A 666 -1.74 13.83 39.37
N ASN A 667 -2.98 13.85 38.88
CA ASN A 667 -4.15 13.39 39.62
C ASN A 667 -4.46 11.89 39.45
N ASN A 668 -3.54 11.01 39.88
CA ASN A 668 -3.69 9.54 40.03
C ASN A 668 -2.87 8.65 39.04
N MET A 669 -1.69 9.10 38.61
CA MET A 669 -0.80 8.32 37.72
C MET A 669 0.33 7.60 38.46
N ALA A 670 0.61 6.36 38.02
CA ALA A 670 1.81 5.61 38.38
C ALA A 670 2.85 5.70 37.26
N ALA A 671 4.14 5.71 37.56
CA ALA A 671 5.16 5.66 36.50
C ALA A 671 5.13 4.31 35.77
N ILE A 672 4.98 3.22 36.52
CA ILE A 672 4.91 1.85 36.02
C ILE A 672 3.55 1.23 36.32
N VAL A 673 2.88 0.71 35.30
CA VAL A 673 1.71 -0.15 35.43
C VAL A 673 2.14 -1.55 35.04
N ALA A 674 2.10 -2.49 35.99
CA ALA A 674 2.43 -3.89 35.73
C ALA A 674 1.37 -4.81 36.33
N GLY A 675 1.05 -5.89 35.64
CA GLY A 675 0.06 -6.85 36.14
C GLY A 675 -0.25 -7.96 35.15
N GLY A 676 0.78 -8.53 34.53
CA GLY A 676 0.59 -9.78 33.81
C GLY A 676 0.16 -10.92 34.73
N SER A 677 -0.01 -12.11 34.19
CA SER A 677 -0.31 -13.32 34.98
C SER A 677 0.82 -13.70 35.95
N SER A 678 2.08 -13.44 35.56
CA SER A 678 3.27 -13.50 36.43
C SER A 678 4.26 -12.40 36.05
N SER A 679 4.31 -11.31 36.82
CA SER A 679 5.22 -10.18 36.55
C SER A 679 6.42 -10.20 37.50
N ILE A 680 7.62 -10.19 36.91
CA ILE A 680 8.90 -10.15 37.61
C ILE A 680 9.64 -8.88 37.18
N LEU A 681 9.81 -7.95 38.11
CA LEU A 681 10.54 -6.71 37.95
C LEU A 681 11.70 -6.77 38.95
N HIS A 682 12.93 -6.95 38.49
CA HIS A 682 14.10 -7.01 39.37
C HIS A 682 15.29 -6.30 38.76
N ASP A 683 16.25 -5.88 39.58
CA ASP A 683 17.47 -5.20 39.15
C ASP A 683 17.20 -3.97 38.28
N ASN A 684 16.14 -3.20 38.58
CA ASN A 684 15.84 -1.94 37.90
C ASN A 684 16.12 -0.73 38.81
N VAL A 685 16.32 0.42 38.17
CA VAL A 685 16.41 1.74 38.80
C VAL A 685 15.13 2.51 38.49
N PHE A 686 14.31 2.73 39.50
CA PHE A 686 13.06 3.51 39.45
C PHE A 686 13.19 4.80 40.27
N GLN A 687 13.14 5.95 39.60
CA GLN A 687 13.15 7.25 40.28
C GLN A 687 12.39 8.30 39.47
N ASN A 688 11.07 8.33 39.58
CA ASN A 688 10.20 9.23 38.81
C ASN A 688 9.37 10.14 39.75
N PRO A 689 9.98 11.17 40.35
CA PRO A 689 9.40 11.92 41.48
C PRO A 689 8.17 12.78 41.12
N THR A 690 7.92 12.99 39.83
CA THR A 690 6.73 13.74 39.37
C THR A 690 5.46 12.88 39.41
N PHE A 691 5.60 11.55 39.45
CA PHE A 691 4.47 10.62 39.56
C PHE A 691 4.13 10.39 41.02
N THR A 692 2.82 10.38 41.31
CA THR A 692 2.28 10.11 42.65
C THR A 692 2.67 8.72 43.13
N PHE A 693 2.58 7.72 42.26
CA PHE A 693 3.05 6.37 42.53
C PHE A 693 4.21 6.03 41.58
N GLU A 694 5.23 5.34 42.09
CA GLU A 694 6.27 4.78 41.23
C GLU A 694 5.71 3.57 40.46
N MET A 695 4.85 2.78 41.11
CA MET A 695 4.25 1.59 40.52
C MET A 695 2.83 1.32 41.01
N THR A 696 2.01 0.74 40.14
CA THR A 696 0.69 0.18 40.45
C THR A 696 0.55 -1.23 39.89
N SER A 697 -0.12 -2.12 40.64
CA SER A 697 -0.36 -3.50 40.25
C SER A 697 -1.77 -3.70 39.67
N GLU A 698 -2.05 -3.21 38.47
CA GLU A 698 -3.45 -3.16 37.96
C GLU A 698 -3.95 -4.41 37.23
N GLY A 699 -3.17 -5.48 37.20
CA GLY A 699 -3.53 -6.62 36.37
C GLY A 699 -3.86 -7.90 37.12
N SER A 700 -3.65 -9.04 36.47
CA SER A 700 -4.34 -10.29 36.78
C SER A 700 -3.57 -11.27 37.67
N SER A 701 -2.32 -10.95 38.05
CA SER A 701 -1.53 -11.80 38.93
C SER A 701 -2.11 -11.89 40.34
N SER A 702 -1.69 -12.89 41.12
CA SER A 702 -1.93 -12.89 42.57
C SER A 702 -0.94 -12.01 43.33
N THR A 703 0.28 -11.89 42.82
CA THR A 703 1.37 -11.07 43.35
C THR A 703 2.24 -10.55 42.21
N VAL A 704 2.89 -9.40 42.40
CA VAL A 704 3.94 -8.88 41.51
C VAL A 704 5.26 -8.93 42.25
N ASN A 705 6.25 -9.64 41.69
CA ASN A 705 7.59 -9.69 42.25
C ASN A 705 8.36 -8.45 41.77
N ALA A 706 8.57 -7.48 42.65
CA ALA A 706 9.32 -6.26 42.41
C ALA A 706 10.56 -6.18 43.33
N SER A 707 11.16 -7.34 43.64
CA SER A 707 12.36 -7.45 44.47
C SER A 707 13.63 -7.01 43.73
N SER A 708 14.68 -6.74 44.49
CA SER A 708 15.99 -6.30 44.00
C SER A 708 15.95 -5.07 43.11
N ASN A 709 15.06 -4.10 43.37
CA ASN A 709 15.05 -2.83 42.65
C ASN A 709 15.58 -1.68 43.52
N TRP A 710 16.14 -0.66 42.88
CA TRP A 710 16.40 0.64 43.48
C TRP A 710 15.20 1.56 43.26
N TRP A 711 14.60 2.06 44.35
CA TRP A 711 13.36 2.86 44.32
C TRP A 711 13.57 4.37 44.50
N GLY A 712 14.83 4.82 44.50
CA GLY A 712 15.20 6.20 44.87
C GLY A 712 15.14 6.49 46.37
N LEU A 713 14.70 5.52 47.18
CA LEU A 713 14.51 5.57 48.63
C LEU A 713 14.99 4.25 49.22
N THR A 714 15.42 4.26 50.49
CA THR A 714 15.88 3.06 51.23
C THR A 714 14.91 2.64 52.33
N GLU A 715 14.04 3.53 52.82
CA GLU A 715 13.08 3.20 53.87
C GLU A 715 11.86 2.46 53.29
N HIS A 716 11.65 1.23 53.75
CA HIS A 716 10.54 0.37 53.32
C HIS A 716 9.16 1.06 53.41
N ALA A 717 8.90 1.81 54.49
CA ALA A 717 7.63 2.51 54.67
C ALA A 717 7.41 3.62 53.63
N GLN A 718 8.45 4.35 53.26
CA GLN A 718 8.39 5.41 52.25
C GLN A 718 8.23 4.82 50.84
N ILE A 719 8.89 3.70 50.56
CA ILE A 719 8.71 2.96 49.30
C ILE A 719 7.25 2.48 49.18
N LYS A 720 6.70 1.86 50.23
CA LYS A 720 5.30 1.40 50.25
C LYS A 720 4.29 2.54 50.01
N GLN A 721 4.57 3.77 50.43
CA GLN A 721 3.71 4.94 50.12
C GLN A 721 3.71 5.32 48.63
N ARG A 722 4.76 4.94 47.89
CA ARG A 722 4.87 5.15 46.44
C ARG A 722 4.38 3.96 45.61
N LEU A 723 3.78 2.95 46.24
CA LEU A 723 3.19 1.79 45.58
C LEU A 723 1.67 1.79 45.74
N ARG A 724 0.96 1.47 44.65
CA ARG A 724 -0.49 1.24 44.67
C ARG A 724 -0.77 -0.24 44.46
N ASP A 725 -0.94 -0.97 45.58
CA ASP A 725 -1.14 -2.43 45.63
C ASP A 725 -2.32 -2.82 46.54
N ARG A 726 -2.50 -4.11 46.82
CA ARG A 726 -3.54 -4.62 47.75
C ARG A 726 -3.59 -3.88 49.10
N GLY A 727 -2.44 -3.47 49.63
CA GLY A 727 -2.33 -2.78 50.92
C GLY A 727 -2.93 -1.38 50.93
N THR A 728 -3.19 -0.81 49.75
CA THR A 728 -3.78 0.53 49.58
C THR A 728 -5.30 0.53 49.55
N GLY A 729 -5.96 -0.63 49.76
CA GLY A 729 -7.41 -0.75 49.78
C GLY A 729 -8.07 -0.95 48.41
N PHE A 730 -7.27 -1.09 47.36
CA PHE A 730 -7.72 -1.43 46.01
C PHE A 730 -7.69 -2.95 45.78
N PRO A 731 -8.53 -3.49 44.87
CA PRO A 731 -8.56 -4.92 44.53
C PRO A 731 -7.40 -5.30 43.59
N TYR A 732 -6.18 -4.93 43.96
CA TYR A 732 -4.96 -5.13 43.18
C TYR A 732 -4.08 -6.22 43.81
N PRO A 733 -3.20 -6.89 43.04
CA PRO A 733 -2.23 -7.86 43.55
C PRO A 733 -1.24 -7.21 44.52
N GLU A 734 -0.70 -7.99 45.45
CA GLU A 734 0.34 -7.50 46.37
C GLU A 734 1.68 -7.34 45.64
N VAL A 735 2.40 -6.25 45.92
CA VAL A 735 3.75 -6.01 45.36
C VAL A 735 4.80 -6.41 46.41
N SER A 736 5.58 -7.43 46.09
CA SER A 736 6.72 -7.88 46.91
C SER A 736 7.99 -7.14 46.51
N ILE A 737 8.59 -6.40 47.43
CA ILE A 737 9.76 -5.54 47.15
C ILE A 737 11.06 -5.99 47.80
N HIS A 738 11.07 -7.11 48.53
CA HIS A 738 12.26 -7.59 49.24
C HIS A 738 13.02 -8.67 48.46
N PRO A 739 14.38 -8.62 48.42
CA PRO A 739 15.24 -7.59 49.02
C PRO A 739 15.15 -6.23 48.29
N ILE A 740 15.51 -5.13 48.96
CA ILE A 740 15.61 -3.78 48.35
C ILE A 740 17.09 -3.50 48.10
N ILE A 741 17.43 -2.83 46.99
CA ILE A 741 18.79 -2.34 46.76
C ILE A 741 19.03 -1.08 47.59
N ASP A 742 20.13 -1.03 48.36
CA ASP A 742 20.39 0.05 49.32
C ASP A 742 21.11 1.28 48.71
N SER A 743 21.67 1.18 47.50
CA SER A 743 22.34 2.30 46.83
C SER A 743 22.28 2.23 45.31
N MET A 744 22.29 3.39 44.64
CA MET A 744 22.44 3.44 43.18
C MET A 744 23.85 3.03 42.72
N SER A 745 24.88 3.23 43.57
CA SER A 745 26.27 2.87 43.28
C SER A 745 26.49 1.36 43.16
N SER A 746 25.72 0.54 43.88
CA SER A 746 25.80 -0.93 43.76
C SER A 746 25.33 -1.46 42.40
N TYR A 747 24.63 -0.65 41.61
CA TYR A 747 24.16 -0.98 40.26
C TYR A 747 25.18 -0.59 39.17
N GLN A 748 26.05 0.40 39.41
CA GLN A 748 27.06 0.85 38.43
C GLN A 748 28.32 -0.03 38.39
N THR A 749 28.43 -1.05 39.25
CA THR A 749 29.60 -1.91 39.41
C THR A 749 29.39 -3.36 38.94
N GLY A 750 28.25 -3.67 38.32
CA GLY A 750 27.88 -5.00 37.83
C GLY A 750 28.26 -5.24 36.37
#